data_AF-A0A1G2VH19-F1
#
_entry.id   AF-A0A1G2VH19-F1
#
_cell.length_a   1.000
_cell.length_b   1.000
_cell.length_c   1.000
_cell.angle_alpha   90.00
_cell.angle_beta   90.00
_cell.angle_gamma   90.00
#
_symmetry.space_group_name_H-M   'P 1'
#
loop_
_entity.id
_entity.type
_entity.pdbx_description
1 polymer ?
#
loop_
_entity_poly.entity_id
_entity_poly.type
_entity_poly.pdbx_seq_one_letter_code
_entity_poly.pdbx_strand_id
1 'polypeptide(L)'
;MNPSEQQSVISESNVERAEQSDVLPSDPQDSTRQRVFDSKRAIDLDIKSKVSTVQRIVESLEINNNDKPEVGALREEGSPEEIINKSRSDFLRLIKPSIDDISRILITSGLEIKDVQSWLSRNQIALGVLISSKKVLETCATELTNKSSVENQKKLLVRLFRGSNRKKISDESNEVAAKITQLDASYQGQLAHVGEVEKAVQLILSQRQELAALAVEQLFFDVGLGRHQLQEAFASPEVKKTLNEDLITAKITPELNRLQEEGKITTSVAKEYLDLLRIQFAQGSRFNPDDPIEKKQAIKERTIRLTRLNEKSDDELIEITRRVSAGENEIPDSFYDNIIDLILREASKEQVEKLRDTIASGSGSALQARIGKIADEIIYQHPETQTTTGKNNNILDIHLLPIEDFKSLKGLERWQTVKRFAVSSAAIPIEILNNVEKTIIQRLYDEQLSPGGYESWDGTRAAIEMGDIGSPKALPLMLRHIEASGPGHTNNTVVHSMEQLLKESNPEELQQILESLPASKRKLLETLADENSYMSRFGRYHFRYGTCDLLQNGDRTIRQEQYTKLLEDAKIPAQELDDFYLLKGDREKLLAQIKKVAELSGEDKKKLIDDYFQELTANIYTENVGTLKIVDVLAGELGVPREDLLVRCVERYEEPPKNQIVRLIASPVDSDYGAFPASFSRHFFGSTDTYIEKLKAIYQTNFLQVSNFEREAYLDGLLLLKKKENGKDVFETLLDKYRGAKDDSKRIRRIFQLLATLDGLGEYAFVSPDQDKEKNFNDEIADLQKEYSQTQDKAERKRIKNKIDTLTVNLQNLTGLRGIEDEMTQRVVEVACRRLALPAEYQAKIEAKLEEILKSGLLDIVSTLAGNYEAKNQPEVKKLLTNITAHIIGGDFEQWRYSHERSEQQLLGLTNEQKELWQQAQEPVTVQVELAEDERGRRSDELKAAQEIIQNVKGHIRDSQPNFDFSSERAHLLALRISQLTEKIKLSPSEEEKRQLAQEKRALHAEERLIRGIIEIENDTPDSFSRDKVLAQAKELHEKITELKLPLAGLDLEQIAKIFTVGEIKSVTAYESDDPMTLLKVGVEPQETCQSWRSGGFNECLLAYVADSNKKVLNVADENGRIVARSIVKLTKQREENDMESKTQRRTLLVEKPYSLLQDAEVYRAFVRALLMKAQGLDAAITFGKGFDEETLEVFEEEARAVGYGMDERKLDIFIPQSMNAYEYSDTLGGKISSFNRYRPLEANTFEKLKT
;
A
#
# COMPACT_ATOMS: atom_id res chain seq x y z
N MET A 1 41.26 15.69 43.75
CA MET A 1 42.74 15.71 43.75
C MET A 1 43.18 16.13 42.35
N ASN A 2 44.18 17.02 42.27
CA ASN A 2 44.79 17.57 41.04
C ASN A 2 45.74 16.55 40.35
N PRO A 3 46.37 16.85 39.17
CA PRO A 3 46.28 18.01 38.25
C PRO A 3 45.90 17.54 36.79
N SER A 4 46.08 18.23 35.64
CA SER A 4 46.89 19.40 35.19
C SER A 4 46.33 20.00 33.86
N GLU A 5 46.07 21.32 33.74
CA GLU A 5 46.91 22.38 33.07
C GLU A 5 46.74 22.52 31.52
N GLN A 6 46.79 23.67 30.82
CA GLN A 6 46.93 25.12 31.17
C GLN A 6 46.60 26.07 29.96
N GLN A 7 46.06 27.29 30.23
CA GLN A 7 46.35 28.63 29.60
C GLN A 7 46.07 28.94 28.09
N SER A 8 45.88 30.19 27.62
CA SER A 8 45.52 31.54 28.16
C SER A 8 45.14 32.49 26.96
N VAL A 9 44.15 33.41 26.95
CA VAL A 9 43.74 34.62 27.75
C VAL A 9 44.46 35.94 27.40
N ILE A 10 43.73 36.90 26.77
CA ILE A 10 43.84 38.40 26.83
C ILE A 10 42.60 39.06 26.17
N SER A 11 42.35 40.38 26.36
CA SER A 11 41.03 41.03 26.18
C SER A 11 41.00 42.53 25.73
N GLU A 12 39.80 43.06 25.41
CA GLU A 12 39.37 44.50 25.50
C GLU A 12 39.87 45.51 24.41
N SER A 13 39.31 46.73 24.21
CA SER A 13 38.45 47.60 25.06
C SER A 13 37.26 48.29 24.33
N ASN A 14 36.94 49.58 24.58
CA ASN A 14 35.60 50.20 24.41
C ASN A 14 35.61 51.75 24.34
N VAL A 15 34.41 52.42 24.29
CA VAL A 15 34.12 53.84 24.68
C VAL A 15 34.53 54.92 23.63
N GLU A 16 33.88 56.10 23.40
CA GLU A 16 32.90 56.97 24.13
C GLU A 16 31.82 57.67 23.22
N ARG A 17 31.77 59.02 23.24
CA ARG A 17 30.85 60.09 22.74
C ARG A 17 31.67 61.40 22.65
N ALA A 18 31.21 62.62 22.35
CA ALA A 18 30.23 63.25 21.45
C ALA A 18 30.31 64.78 21.76
N GLU A 19 30.10 65.72 20.81
CA GLU A 19 29.66 67.10 21.15
C GLU A 19 29.18 67.93 19.95
N GLN A 20 28.38 68.97 20.24
CA GLN A 20 27.69 69.87 19.30
C GLN A 20 28.31 71.28 19.33
N SER A 21 28.15 72.07 18.25
CA SER A 21 27.64 73.46 18.35
C SER A 21 27.48 74.13 16.98
N ASP A 22 26.44 74.96 16.87
CA ASP A 22 26.06 75.75 15.70
C ASP A 22 26.91 77.03 15.48
N VAL A 23 26.58 77.76 14.41
CA VAL A 23 26.37 79.24 14.36
C VAL A 23 27.04 79.97 13.18
N LEU A 24 26.23 80.16 12.13
CA LEU A 24 26.05 81.39 11.30
C LEU A 24 27.18 81.89 10.35
N PRO A 25 26.83 82.74 9.34
CA PRO A 25 27.46 82.67 8.02
C PRO A 25 28.33 83.88 7.63
N SER A 26 29.17 83.69 6.62
CA SER A 26 29.75 84.79 5.83
C SER A 26 30.05 84.41 4.37
N ASP A 27 29.78 85.37 3.49
CA ASP A 27 30.26 85.60 2.11
C ASP A 27 30.37 84.44 1.08
N PRO A 28 29.52 84.42 0.02
CA PRO A 28 29.54 83.37 -1.01
C PRO A 28 30.78 83.30 -1.94
N GLN A 29 31.76 84.22 -1.86
CA GLN A 29 32.82 84.33 -2.87
C GLN A 29 34.15 83.63 -2.58
N ASP A 30 34.52 83.31 -1.34
CA ASP A 30 35.81 82.64 -1.05
C ASP A 30 35.76 81.10 -1.14
N SER A 31 34.59 80.48 -0.98
CA SER A 31 34.44 79.00 -1.06
C SER A 31 34.80 78.43 -2.44
N THR A 32 34.74 79.25 -3.50
CA THR A 32 35.03 78.82 -4.88
C THR A 32 36.53 78.74 -5.18
N ARG A 33 37.35 79.61 -4.57
CA ARG A 33 38.82 79.61 -4.79
C ARG A 33 39.51 78.42 -4.14
N GLN A 34 39.10 78.05 -2.93
CA GLN A 34 39.66 76.91 -2.20
C GLN A 34 39.39 75.59 -2.96
N ARG A 35 38.14 75.37 -3.40
CA ARG A 35 37.73 74.18 -4.19
C ARG A 35 38.54 74.00 -5.48
N VAL A 36 38.94 75.08 -6.15
CA VAL A 36 39.78 75.01 -7.36
C VAL A 36 41.22 74.60 -7.04
N PHE A 37 41.79 75.05 -5.91
CA PHE A 37 43.12 74.64 -5.46
C PHE A 37 43.16 73.17 -5.04
N ASP A 38 42.17 72.72 -4.27
CA ASP A 38 42.09 71.32 -3.81
C ASP A 38 41.84 70.36 -4.98
N SER A 39 40.96 70.74 -5.92
CA SER A 39 40.72 69.96 -7.15
C SER A 39 41.98 69.85 -8.03
N LYS A 40 42.77 70.93 -8.15
CA LYS A 40 44.06 70.88 -8.86
C LYS A 40 45.06 69.95 -8.17
N ARG A 41 45.19 70.04 -6.84
CA ARG A 41 46.10 69.21 -6.05
C ARG A 41 45.74 67.73 -6.13
N ALA A 42 44.45 67.40 -6.17
CA ALA A 42 43.96 66.04 -6.38
C ALA A 42 44.33 65.49 -7.78
N ILE A 43 44.19 66.30 -8.84
CA ILE A 43 44.56 65.91 -10.21
C ILE A 43 46.07 65.69 -10.36
N ASP A 44 46.90 66.57 -9.79
CA ASP A 44 48.36 66.43 -9.83
C ASP A 44 48.84 65.17 -9.06
N LEU A 45 48.15 64.81 -7.96
CA LEU A 45 48.40 63.58 -7.20
C LEU A 45 47.96 62.30 -7.95
N ASP A 46 46.78 62.31 -8.59
CA ASP A 46 46.29 61.18 -9.41
C ASP A 46 47.22 60.91 -10.60
N ILE A 47 47.66 61.96 -11.32
CA ILE A 47 48.62 61.82 -12.41
C ILE A 47 49.95 61.23 -11.91
N LYS A 48 50.49 61.74 -10.79
CA LYS A 48 51.75 61.23 -10.23
C LYS A 48 51.63 59.78 -9.73
N SER A 49 50.49 59.41 -9.15
CA SER A 49 50.17 58.04 -8.74
C SER A 49 50.17 57.10 -9.95
N LYS A 50 49.40 57.42 -10.99
CA LYS A 50 49.25 56.58 -12.20
C LYS A 50 50.55 56.42 -12.97
N VAL A 51 51.37 57.48 -13.12
CA VAL A 51 52.71 57.38 -13.73
C VAL A 51 53.61 56.40 -12.94
N SER A 52 53.56 56.41 -11.59
CA SER A 52 54.32 55.45 -10.78
C SER A 52 53.86 54.00 -10.94
N THR A 53 52.62 53.77 -11.35
CA THR A 53 52.07 52.44 -11.61
C THR A 53 52.53 51.94 -12.98
N VAL A 54 52.51 52.79 -14.01
CA VAL A 54 53.07 52.46 -15.34
C VAL A 54 54.57 52.16 -15.23
N GLN A 55 55.31 52.99 -14.50
CA GLN A 55 56.75 52.80 -14.26
C GLN A 55 57.04 51.43 -13.61
N ARG A 56 56.31 51.06 -12.54
CA ARG A 56 56.46 49.77 -11.87
C ARG A 56 56.07 48.58 -12.74
N ILE A 57 55.05 48.72 -13.60
CA ILE A 57 54.67 47.65 -14.54
C ILE A 57 55.79 47.46 -15.58
N VAL A 58 56.32 48.55 -16.14
CA VAL A 58 57.48 48.51 -17.06
C VAL A 58 58.69 47.87 -16.39
N GLU A 59 59.07 48.32 -15.20
CA GLU A 59 60.20 47.77 -14.44
C GLU A 59 60.00 46.27 -14.15
N SER A 60 58.79 45.83 -13.80
CA SER A 60 58.47 44.40 -13.60
C SER A 60 58.53 43.57 -14.89
N LEU A 61 58.34 44.16 -16.07
CA LEU A 61 58.43 43.49 -17.37
C LEU A 61 59.86 43.49 -17.92
N GLU A 62 60.68 44.48 -17.57
CA GLU A 62 62.10 44.54 -17.91
C GLU A 62 62.94 43.61 -17.02
N ILE A 63 62.58 43.48 -15.73
CA ILE A 63 63.15 42.46 -14.82
C ILE A 63 62.87 41.06 -15.36
N ASN A 64 61.61 40.74 -15.68
CA ASN A 64 61.22 39.42 -16.22
C ASN A 64 61.76 39.09 -17.63
N ASN A 65 62.37 40.04 -18.35
CA ASN A 65 63.01 39.79 -19.66
C ASN A 65 64.55 39.72 -19.58
N ASN A 66 65.18 40.39 -18.61
CA ASN A 66 66.64 40.37 -18.44
C ASN A 66 67.10 39.30 -17.43
N ASP A 67 66.27 38.98 -16.44
CA ASP A 67 66.44 37.74 -15.68
C ASP A 67 66.03 36.58 -16.59
N LYS A 68 66.99 36.10 -17.40
CA LYS A 68 67.03 34.68 -17.72
C LYS A 68 66.92 33.95 -16.37
N PRO A 69 65.87 33.15 -16.13
CA PRO A 69 65.77 32.46 -14.85
C PRO A 69 67.03 31.62 -14.68
N GLU A 70 67.80 31.87 -13.62
CA GLU A 70 68.90 30.99 -13.26
C GLU A 70 68.30 29.60 -13.09
N VAL A 71 68.69 28.69 -13.99
CA VAL A 71 68.13 27.34 -14.06
C VAL A 71 68.64 26.57 -12.86
N GLY A 72 67.90 26.67 -11.75
CA GLY A 72 68.11 25.92 -10.53
C GLY A 72 67.88 24.43 -10.77
N ALA A 73 68.92 23.76 -11.30
CA ALA A 73 69.09 22.31 -11.34
C ALA A 73 67.84 21.49 -11.73
N LEU A 74 67.20 21.83 -12.85
CA LEU A 74 66.59 20.78 -13.66
C LEU A 74 67.71 19.91 -14.24
N ARG A 75 67.47 18.60 -14.32
CA ARG A 75 68.40 17.66 -14.97
C ARG A 75 68.51 17.98 -16.46
N GLU A 76 69.45 17.32 -17.14
CA GLU A 76 69.69 17.38 -18.59
C GLU A 76 68.50 16.80 -19.40
N GLU A 77 67.33 17.42 -19.27
CA GLU A 77 66.14 17.16 -20.07
C GLU A 77 66.21 18.05 -21.29
N GLY A 78 66.25 17.41 -22.47
CA GLY A 78 66.40 18.07 -23.76
C GLY A 78 65.26 19.03 -24.09
N SER A 79 65.39 19.75 -25.20
CA SER A 79 64.32 20.65 -25.65
C SER A 79 63.02 19.86 -25.92
N PRO A 80 61.83 20.51 -25.88
CA PRO A 80 60.57 19.84 -26.19
C PRO A 80 60.62 19.06 -27.50
N GLU A 81 61.33 19.59 -28.51
CA GLU A 81 61.55 18.98 -29.81
C GLU A 81 62.42 17.70 -29.72
N GLU A 82 63.45 17.68 -28.88
CA GLU A 82 64.29 16.49 -28.66
C GLU A 82 63.51 15.36 -27.98
N ILE A 83 62.69 15.70 -26.98
CA ILE A 83 61.82 14.75 -26.27
C ILE A 83 60.76 14.18 -27.23
N ILE A 84 60.11 15.03 -28.02
CA ILE A 84 59.12 14.65 -29.05
C ILE A 84 59.75 13.73 -30.10
N ASN A 85 60.94 14.06 -30.60
CA ASN A 85 61.62 13.26 -31.62
C ASN A 85 62.10 11.90 -31.07
N LYS A 86 62.54 11.84 -29.81
CA LYS A 86 62.91 10.60 -29.12
C LYS A 86 61.70 9.67 -28.98
N SER A 87 60.62 10.15 -28.37
CA SER A 87 59.37 9.38 -28.23
C SER A 87 58.88 8.86 -29.59
N ARG A 88 58.90 9.69 -30.65
CA ARG A 88 58.52 9.27 -32.02
C ARG A 88 59.43 8.18 -32.60
N SER A 89 60.73 8.23 -32.31
CA SER A 89 61.70 7.19 -32.70
C SER A 89 61.40 5.84 -32.01
N ASP A 90 61.03 5.88 -30.72
CA ASP A 90 60.75 4.65 -29.96
C ASP A 90 59.42 3.99 -30.40
N PHE A 91 58.39 4.76 -30.77
CA PHE A 91 57.19 4.20 -31.41
C PHE A 91 57.49 3.52 -32.76
N LEU A 92 58.37 4.09 -33.58
CA LEU A 92 58.73 3.52 -34.89
C LEU A 92 59.54 2.21 -34.81
N ARG A 93 60.03 1.82 -33.63
CA ARG A 93 60.78 0.56 -33.43
C ARG A 93 59.88 -0.66 -33.18
N LEU A 94 58.57 -0.47 -32.99
CA LEU A 94 57.64 -1.55 -32.67
C LEU A 94 57.07 -2.22 -33.94
N ILE A 95 57.68 -3.33 -34.34
CA ILE A 95 57.24 -4.12 -35.52
C ILE A 95 56.39 -5.35 -35.10
N LYS A 96 56.68 -5.95 -33.93
CA LYS A 96 55.84 -6.96 -33.24
C LYS A 96 56.13 -6.93 -31.73
N PRO A 97 55.52 -6.02 -30.96
CA PRO A 97 55.87 -5.85 -29.56
C PRO A 97 55.16 -6.86 -28.64
N SER A 98 55.84 -7.29 -27.56
CA SER A 98 55.18 -8.00 -26.45
C SER A 98 54.42 -7.03 -25.55
N ILE A 99 53.53 -7.54 -24.67
CA ILE A 99 52.81 -6.70 -23.69
C ILE A 99 53.78 -5.92 -22.79
N ASP A 100 54.94 -6.50 -22.43
CA ASP A 100 56.01 -5.83 -21.68
C ASP A 100 56.68 -4.71 -22.48
N ASP A 101 56.90 -4.90 -23.79
CA ASP A 101 57.48 -3.87 -24.67
C ASP A 101 56.50 -2.69 -24.84
N ILE A 102 55.21 -2.98 -25.08
CA ILE A 102 54.17 -1.95 -25.20
C ILE A 102 54.05 -1.19 -23.86
N SER A 103 53.95 -1.90 -22.74
CA SER A 103 53.82 -1.30 -21.40
C SER A 103 55.01 -0.41 -21.07
N ARG A 104 56.24 -0.88 -21.33
CA ARG A 104 57.45 -0.09 -21.09
C ARG A 104 57.46 1.21 -21.89
N ILE A 105 57.11 1.16 -23.18
CA ILE A 105 57.09 2.34 -24.06
C ILE A 105 55.93 3.29 -23.71
N LEU A 106 54.75 2.77 -23.36
CA LEU A 106 53.65 3.59 -22.88
C LEU A 106 53.97 4.30 -21.55
N ILE A 107 54.80 3.71 -20.68
CA ILE A 107 55.25 4.33 -19.44
C ILE A 107 56.31 5.41 -19.72
N THR A 108 57.38 5.13 -20.47
CA THR A 108 58.44 6.14 -20.73
C THR A 108 57.92 7.35 -21.51
N SER A 109 57.18 7.12 -22.61
CA SER A 109 56.53 8.20 -23.36
C SER A 109 55.49 8.98 -22.52
N GLY A 110 54.92 8.35 -21.48
CA GLY A 110 53.99 9.00 -20.56
C GLY A 110 54.64 9.99 -19.61
N LEU A 111 55.86 9.69 -19.16
CA LEU A 111 56.66 10.61 -18.35
C LEU A 111 57.16 11.76 -19.23
N GLU A 112 57.78 11.45 -20.37
CA GLU A 112 58.33 12.43 -21.32
C GLU A 112 57.31 13.47 -21.80
N ILE A 113 56.07 13.06 -22.10
CA ILE A 113 55.00 13.99 -22.50
C ILE A 113 54.56 14.91 -21.35
N LYS A 114 54.66 14.47 -20.09
CA LYS A 114 54.28 15.27 -18.92
C LYS A 114 55.20 16.49 -18.74
N ASP A 115 56.48 16.33 -19.05
CA ASP A 115 57.47 17.40 -18.94
C ASP A 115 57.26 18.45 -20.04
N VAL A 116 56.93 18.00 -21.27
CA VAL A 116 56.50 18.88 -22.37
C VAL A 116 55.18 19.60 -22.07
N GLN A 117 54.19 18.93 -21.46
CA GLN A 117 52.94 19.56 -21.02
C GLN A 117 53.16 20.58 -19.89
N SER A 118 54.13 20.34 -19.00
CA SER A 118 54.54 21.27 -17.95
C SER A 118 55.31 22.47 -18.51
N TRP A 119 56.02 22.30 -19.62
CA TRP A 119 56.61 23.40 -20.40
C TRP A 119 55.53 24.23 -21.12
N LEU A 120 54.57 23.59 -21.79
CA LEU A 120 53.44 24.26 -22.44
C LEU A 120 52.64 25.11 -21.46
N SER A 121 52.26 24.55 -20.30
CA SER A 121 51.49 25.25 -19.27
C SER A 121 52.19 26.51 -18.77
N ARG A 122 53.53 26.47 -18.57
CA ARG A 122 54.32 27.63 -18.15
C ARG A 122 54.36 28.72 -19.23
N ASN A 123 54.47 28.34 -20.51
CA ASN A 123 54.48 29.31 -21.62
C ASN A 123 53.08 29.91 -21.89
N GLN A 124 52.00 29.15 -21.73
CA GLN A 124 50.63 29.67 -21.79
C GLN A 124 50.36 30.70 -20.67
N ILE A 125 50.88 30.49 -19.45
CA ILE A 125 50.81 31.49 -18.37
C ILE A 125 51.59 32.77 -18.74
N ALA A 126 52.80 32.62 -19.30
CA ALA A 126 53.59 33.77 -19.77
C ALA A 126 52.86 34.58 -20.86
N LEU A 127 52.25 33.91 -21.83
CA LEU A 127 51.37 34.53 -22.85
C LEU A 127 50.20 35.30 -22.20
N GLY A 128 49.55 34.72 -21.18
CA GLY A 128 48.49 35.38 -20.42
C GLY A 128 48.94 36.66 -19.69
N VAL A 129 50.17 36.67 -19.14
CA VAL A 129 50.77 37.86 -18.53
C VAL A 129 51.06 38.93 -19.58
N LEU A 130 51.57 38.56 -20.77
CA LEU A 130 51.80 39.51 -21.87
C LEU A 130 50.50 40.17 -22.34
N ILE A 131 49.42 39.40 -22.55
CA ILE A 131 48.09 39.94 -22.89
C ILE A 131 47.59 40.90 -21.80
N SER A 132 47.71 40.52 -20.53
CA SER A 132 47.23 41.31 -19.41
C SER A 132 47.98 42.65 -19.29
N SER A 133 49.31 42.62 -19.42
CA SER A 133 50.16 43.81 -19.46
C SER A 133 49.84 44.73 -20.64
N LYS A 134 49.63 44.16 -21.83
CA LYS A 134 49.20 44.91 -23.02
C LYS A 134 47.89 45.67 -22.73
N LYS A 135 46.88 44.98 -22.20
CA LYS A 135 45.56 45.57 -21.91
C LYS A 135 45.63 46.72 -20.89
N VAL A 136 46.51 46.62 -19.89
CA VAL A 136 46.75 47.71 -18.92
C VAL A 136 47.41 48.91 -19.61
N LEU A 137 48.38 48.70 -20.49
CA LEU A 137 49.01 49.78 -21.27
C LEU A 137 48.04 50.44 -22.26
N GLU A 138 47.20 49.67 -22.95
CA GLU A 138 46.13 50.20 -23.83
C GLU A 138 45.11 51.06 -23.05
N THR A 139 44.73 50.60 -21.85
CA THR A 139 43.88 51.37 -20.94
C THR A 139 44.55 52.68 -20.54
N CYS A 140 45.85 52.65 -20.22
CA CYS A 140 46.61 53.83 -19.83
C CYS A 140 46.80 54.83 -20.99
N ALA A 141 47.08 54.33 -22.21
CA ALA A 141 47.11 55.16 -23.43
C ALA A 141 45.76 55.84 -23.68
N THR A 142 44.66 55.13 -23.46
CA THR A 142 43.29 55.68 -23.57
C THR A 142 43.03 56.74 -22.50
N GLU A 143 43.44 56.51 -21.25
CA GLU A 143 43.34 57.53 -20.19
C GLU A 143 44.18 58.78 -20.47
N LEU A 144 45.42 58.63 -20.95
CA LEU A 144 46.29 59.75 -21.33
C LEU A 144 45.69 60.55 -22.49
N THR A 145 45.11 59.86 -23.49
CA THR A 145 44.39 60.48 -24.60
C THR A 145 43.16 61.26 -24.10
N ASN A 146 42.38 60.67 -23.21
CA ASN A 146 41.21 61.32 -22.59
C ASN A 146 41.61 62.52 -21.73
N LYS A 147 42.68 62.43 -20.92
CA LYS A 147 43.22 63.56 -20.14
C LYS A 147 43.73 64.68 -21.06
N SER A 148 44.40 64.34 -22.16
CA SER A 148 44.79 65.30 -23.21
C SER A 148 43.56 65.99 -23.83
N SER A 149 42.48 65.26 -24.07
CA SER A 149 41.20 65.81 -24.56
C SER A 149 40.53 66.76 -23.55
N VAL A 150 40.47 66.40 -22.27
CA VAL A 150 39.94 67.28 -21.20
C VAL A 150 40.80 68.55 -21.05
N GLU A 151 42.13 68.43 -21.16
CA GLU A 151 43.07 69.55 -21.15
C GLU A 151 43.03 70.38 -22.46
N ASN A 152 42.38 69.86 -23.52
CA ASN A 152 41.97 70.62 -24.70
C ASN A 152 40.64 71.35 -24.47
N GLN A 153 39.68 70.75 -23.79
CA GLN A 153 38.35 71.34 -23.55
C GLN A 153 38.35 72.46 -22.50
N LYS A 154 39.22 72.41 -21.48
CA LYS A 154 39.34 73.49 -20.46
C LYS A 154 39.81 74.86 -21.01
N LYS A 155 40.12 74.97 -22.31
CA LYS A 155 40.63 76.21 -22.94
C LYS A 155 39.59 77.29 -23.27
N LEU A 156 38.30 77.10 -22.99
CA LEU A 156 37.29 78.11 -23.32
C LEU A 156 37.21 79.30 -22.34
N LEU A 157 37.79 79.23 -21.12
CA LEU A 157 37.53 80.27 -20.09
C LEU A 157 38.68 80.89 -19.27
N VAL A 158 39.93 80.41 -19.28
CA VAL A 158 41.09 81.19 -18.75
C VAL A 158 42.36 80.95 -19.58
N ARG A 159 43.00 82.03 -20.06
CA ARG A 159 44.04 81.97 -21.11
C ARG A 159 45.49 82.26 -20.66
N LEU A 160 45.83 82.11 -19.37
CA LEU A 160 47.09 82.68 -18.82
C LEU A 160 47.99 81.81 -17.91
N PHE A 161 47.89 80.47 -17.89
CA PHE A 161 48.91 79.62 -17.23
C PHE A 161 49.43 78.43 -18.06
N ARG A 162 50.63 78.63 -18.62
CA ARG A 162 51.74 77.71 -19.01
C ARG A 162 51.47 76.34 -19.68
N GLY A 163 52.20 76.08 -20.77
CA GLY A 163 52.11 74.87 -21.60
C GLY A 163 53.10 73.73 -21.31
N SER A 164 53.65 73.60 -20.10
CA SER A 164 54.58 72.50 -19.76
C SER A 164 53.92 71.11 -19.77
N ASN A 165 52.69 71.02 -19.28
CA ASN A 165 52.03 69.73 -19.02
C ASN A 165 51.61 69.00 -20.31
N ARG A 166 51.30 69.74 -21.38
CA ARG A 166 50.91 69.14 -22.67
C ARG A 166 52.04 68.37 -23.34
N LYS A 167 53.26 68.91 -23.32
CA LYS A 167 54.41 68.21 -23.91
C LYS A 167 54.64 66.90 -23.16
N LYS A 168 54.63 66.94 -21.82
CA LYS A 168 54.82 65.77 -20.98
C LYS A 168 53.80 64.65 -21.26
N ILE A 169 52.50 64.98 -21.31
CA ILE A 169 51.43 63.99 -21.62
C ILE A 169 51.61 63.42 -23.04
N SER A 170 52.05 64.23 -24.00
CA SER A 170 52.29 63.76 -25.38
C SER A 170 53.51 62.83 -25.48
N ASP A 171 54.59 63.15 -24.76
CA ASP A 171 55.81 62.33 -24.75
C ASP A 171 55.53 60.98 -24.05
N GLU A 172 54.84 61.00 -22.90
CA GLU A 172 54.38 59.81 -22.16
C GLU A 172 53.43 58.93 -23.01
N SER A 173 52.50 59.52 -23.76
CA SER A 173 51.58 58.77 -24.63
C SER A 173 52.28 58.05 -25.79
N ASN A 174 53.34 58.62 -26.34
CA ASN A 174 54.11 58.00 -27.43
C ASN A 174 54.97 56.83 -26.92
N GLU A 175 55.52 56.93 -25.70
CA GLU A 175 56.29 55.86 -25.07
C GLU A 175 55.42 54.62 -24.81
N VAL A 176 54.20 54.82 -24.30
CA VAL A 176 53.25 53.72 -24.07
C VAL A 176 52.87 53.01 -25.38
N ALA A 177 52.64 53.76 -26.47
CA ALA A 177 52.31 53.19 -27.78
C ALA A 177 53.46 52.33 -28.38
N ALA A 178 54.71 52.76 -28.20
CA ALA A 178 55.88 51.98 -28.62
C ALA A 178 55.98 50.66 -27.85
N LYS A 179 55.76 50.69 -26.53
CA LYS A 179 55.82 49.50 -25.65
C LYS A 179 54.70 48.49 -25.93
N ILE A 180 53.48 48.95 -26.28
CA ILE A 180 52.39 48.07 -26.75
C ILE A 180 52.81 47.31 -28.03
N THR A 181 53.44 48.01 -28.99
CA THR A 181 53.88 47.41 -30.26
C THR A 181 54.96 46.34 -30.05
N GLN A 182 55.89 46.57 -29.11
CA GLN A 182 56.93 45.60 -28.75
C GLN A 182 56.35 44.35 -28.07
N LEU A 183 55.37 44.51 -27.18
CA LEU A 183 54.68 43.39 -26.52
C LEU A 183 53.91 42.52 -27.52
N ASP A 184 53.25 43.12 -28.51
CA ASP A 184 52.54 42.36 -29.55
C ASP A 184 53.49 41.47 -30.39
N ALA A 185 54.68 41.97 -30.73
CA ALA A 185 55.66 41.18 -31.48
C ALA A 185 56.15 39.96 -30.68
N SER A 186 56.47 40.13 -29.39
CA SER A 186 56.86 39.02 -28.51
C SER A 186 55.73 38.02 -28.28
N TYR A 187 54.50 38.50 -28.10
CA TYR A 187 53.32 37.65 -27.93
C TYR A 187 53.06 36.75 -29.14
N GLN A 188 53.08 37.31 -30.36
CA GLN A 188 52.85 36.52 -31.58
C GLN A 188 53.95 35.48 -31.82
N GLY A 189 55.21 35.80 -31.51
CA GLY A 189 56.32 34.85 -31.62
C GLY A 189 56.19 33.65 -30.68
N GLN A 190 55.86 33.89 -29.41
CA GLN A 190 55.65 32.80 -28.43
C GLN A 190 54.40 31.98 -28.75
N LEU A 191 53.31 32.62 -29.21
CA LEU A 191 52.06 31.93 -29.55
C LEU A 191 52.24 30.92 -30.70
N ALA A 192 53.02 31.29 -31.73
CA ALA A 192 53.33 30.40 -32.85
C ALA A 192 54.11 29.14 -32.40
N HIS A 193 55.13 29.33 -31.56
CA HIS A 193 55.97 28.25 -31.06
C HIS A 193 55.21 27.26 -30.15
N VAL A 194 54.36 27.77 -29.25
CA VAL A 194 53.46 26.95 -28.42
C VAL A 194 52.53 26.09 -29.31
N GLY A 195 51.96 26.68 -30.37
CA GLY A 195 51.05 25.98 -31.29
C GLY A 195 51.71 24.90 -32.16
N GLU A 196 53.03 24.90 -32.35
CA GLU A 196 53.76 23.82 -33.02
C GLU A 196 54.02 22.63 -32.09
N VAL A 197 54.46 22.91 -30.86
CA VAL A 197 54.69 21.89 -29.82
C VAL A 197 53.40 21.17 -29.44
N GLU A 198 52.27 21.90 -29.32
CA GLU A 198 50.95 21.30 -29.05
C GLU A 198 50.53 20.27 -30.11
N LYS A 199 50.69 20.58 -31.40
CA LYS A 199 50.34 19.67 -32.51
C LYS A 199 51.17 18.39 -32.48
N ALA A 200 52.47 18.51 -32.16
CA ALA A 200 53.35 17.37 -32.07
C ALA A 200 53.03 16.46 -30.86
N VAL A 201 52.67 17.03 -29.71
CA VAL A 201 52.19 16.28 -28.54
C VAL A 201 50.89 15.53 -28.85
N GLN A 202 49.93 16.17 -29.55
CA GLN A 202 48.67 15.50 -29.92
C GLN A 202 48.89 14.30 -30.85
N LEU A 203 49.83 14.38 -31.80
CA LEU A 203 50.17 13.24 -32.66
C LEU A 203 50.69 12.05 -31.85
N ILE A 204 51.58 12.29 -30.88
CA ILE A 204 52.12 11.21 -30.03
C ILE A 204 51.03 10.65 -29.10
N LEU A 205 50.13 11.47 -28.57
CA LEU A 205 49.01 11.00 -27.74
C LEU A 205 48.07 10.07 -28.52
N SER A 206 47.79 10.37 -29.80
CA SER A 206 47.02 9.50 -30.68
C SER A 206 47.68 8.12 -30.89
N GLN A 207 48.98 8.10 -31.18
CA GLN A 207 49.73 6.84 -31.35
C GLN A 207 49.80 5.99 -30.07
N ARG A 208 49.79 6.63 -28.89
CA ARG A 208 49.70 5.94 -27.59
C ARG A 208 48.33 5.32 -27.34
N GLN A 209 47.25 5.94 -27.83
CA GLN A 209 45.90 5.37 -27.73
C GLN A 209 45.75 4.12 -28.61
N GLU A 210 46.28 4.16 -29.84
CA GLU A 210 46.27 3.03 -30.77
C GLU A 210 47.04 1.80 -30.22
N LEU A 211 48.23 2.02 -29.65
CA LEU A 211 49.01 0.95 -29.01
C LEU A 211 48.39 0.43 -27.71
N ALA A 212 47.70 1.28 -26.95
CA ALA A 212 46.95 0.84 -25.78
C ALA A 212 45.76 -0.06 -26.15
N ALA A 213 45.05 0.27 -27.24
CA ALA A 213 43.95 -0.57 -27.75
C ALA A 213 44.45 -1.96 -28.17
N LEU A 214 45.54 -2.05 -28.93
CA LEU A 214 46.14 -3.33 -29.35
C LEU A 214 46.60 -4.20 -28.16
N ALA A 215 47.15 -3.60 -27.10
CA ALA A 215 47.52 -4.33 -25.89
C ALA A 215 46.29 -4.90 -25.15
N VAL A 216 45.19 -4.13 -25.12
CA VAL A 216 43.92 -4.54 -24.52
C VAL A 216 43.25 -5.66 -25.31
N GLU A 217 43.24 -5.60 -26.65
CA GLU A 217 42.71 -6.66 -27.51
C GLU A 217 43.45 -8.00 -27.31
N GLN A 218 44.79 -7.98 -27.29
CA GLN A 218 45.59 -9.19 -27.07
C GLN A 218 45.33 -9.80 -25.68
N LEU A 219 45.14 -8.96 -24.66
CA LEU A 219 44.87 -9.42 -23.30
C LEU A 219 43.46 -10.00 -23.14
N PHE A 220 42.46 -9.45 -23.84
CA PHE A 220 41.13 -10.05 -23.91
C PHE A 220 41.12 -11.39 -24.66
N PHE A 221 41.96 -11.55 -25.68
CA PHE A 221 42.14 -12.84 -26.36
C PHE A 221 42.67 -13.91 -25.39
N ASP A 222 43.66 -13.59 -24.57
CA ASP A 222 44.24 -14.52 -23.60
C ASP A 222 43.26 -14.88 -22.46
N VAL A 223 42.47 -13.92 -21.96
CA VAL A 223 41.38 -14.16 -20.99
C VAL A 223 40.27 -15.02 -21.63
N GLY A 224 39.93 -14.78 -22.90
CA GLY A 224 38.99 -15.58 -23.66
C GLY A 224 39.45 -17.03 -23.81
N LEU A 225 40.75 -17.25 -24.05
CA LEU A 225 41.35 -18.59 -24.13
C LEU A 225 41.30 -19.32 -22.78
N GLY A 226 41.60 -18.62 -21.68
CA GLY A 226 41.48 -19.17 -20.31
C GLY A 226 40.04 -19.54 -19.93
N ARG A 227 39.07 -18.68 -20.27
CA ARG A 227 37.64 -19.00 -20.12
C ARG A 227 37.27 -20.25 -20.92
N HIS A 228 37.74 -20.36 -22.16
CA HIS A 228 37.41 -21.51 -23.02
C HIS A 228 37.97 -22.82 -22.45
N GLN A 229 39.20 -22.82 -21.95
CA GLN A 229 39.81 -23.99 -21.28
C GLN A 229 39.06 -24.41 -20.00
N LEU A 230 38.60 -23.44 -19.19
CA LEU A 230 37.76 -23.74 -18.03
C LEU A 230 36.37 -24.25 -18.45
N GLN A 231 35.76 -23.68 -19.50
CA GLN A 231 34.49 -24.18 -20.05
C GLN A 231 34.65 -25.61 -20.58
N GLU A 232 35.73 -25.96 -21.28
CA GLU A 232 36.02 -27.34 -21.69
C GLU A 232 36.19 -28.29 -20.49
N ALA A 233 36.87 -27.83 -19.43
CA ALA A 233 37.03 -28.62 -18.21
C ALA A 233 35.69 -28.90 -17.49
N PHE A 234 34.85 -27.88 -17.29
CA PHE A 234 33.55 -28.05 -16.62
C PHE A 234 32.48 -28.70 -17.51
N ALA A 235 32.57 -28.56 -18.84
CA ALA A 235 31.71 -29.27 -19.78
C ALA A 235 32.12 -30.73 -20.01
N SER A 236 33.26 -31.18 -19.46
CA SER A 236 33.71 -32.56 -19.62
C SER A 236 32.68 -33.58 -19.07
N PRO A 237 32.42 -34.68 -19.80
CA PRO A 237 31.54 -35.74 -19.33
C PRO A 237 31.93 -36.28 -17.95
N GLU A 238 33.22 -36.29 -17.63
CA GLU A 238 33.79 -36.72 -16.36
C GLU A 238 33.39 -35.81 -15.19
N VAL A 239 33.42 -34.49 -15.37
CA VAL A 239 32.96 -33.52 -14.36
C VAL A 239 31.44 -33.59 -14.18
N LYS A 240 30.66 -33.61 -15.27
CA LYS A 240 29.19 -33.76 -15.18
C LYS A 240 28.78 -35.08 -14.54
N LYS A 241 29.51 -36.17 -14.81
CA LYS A 241 29.30 -37.46 -14.13
C LYS A 241 29.59 -37.35 -12.62
N THR A 242 30.68 -36.70 -12.23
CA THR A 242 31.06 -36.53 -10.81
C THR A 242 30.02 -35.72 -10.04
N LEU A 243 29.58 -34.58 -10.59
CA LEU A 243 28.50 -33.75 -10.02
C LEU A 243 27.20 -34.54 -9.79
N ASN A 244 26.83 -35.38 -10.76
CA ASN A 244 25.65 -36.24 -10.64
C ASN A 244 25.86 -37.37 -9.61
N GLU A 245 27.05 -37.97 -9.51
CA GLU A 245 27.39 -38.97 -8.48
C GLU A 245 27.38 -38.39 -7.06
N ASP A 246 27.85 -37.15 -6.87
CA ASP A 246 27.78 -36.42 -5.59
C ASP A 246 26.33 -36.13 -5.19
N LEU A 247 25.47 -35.72 -6.13
CA LEU A 247 24.05 -35.45 -5.84
C LEU A 247 23.30 -36.74 -5.46
N ILE A 248 23.53 -37.84 -6.18
CA ILE A 248 22.99 -39.17 -5.81
C ILE A 248 23.43 -39.53 -4.38
N THR A 249 24.72 -39.35 -4.08
CA THR A 249 25.29 -39.72 -2.79
C THR A 249 24.77 -38.86 -1.64
N ALA A 250 24.60 -37.55 -1.85
CA ALA A 250 24.20 -36.60 -0.81
C ALA A 250 22.69 -36.55 -0.53
N LYS A 251 21.83 -36.92 -1.49
CA LYS A 251 20.36 -36.78 -1.37
C LYS A 251 19.59 -38.09 -1.59
N ILE A 252 19.99 -38.92 -2.54
CA ILE A 252 19.24 -40.14 -2.90
C ILE A 252 19.61 -41.29 -1.96
N THR A 253 20.90 -41.51 -1.70
CA THR A 253 21.36 -42.60 -0.83
C THR A 253 20.81 -42.51 0.61
N PRO A 254 20.79 -41.35 1.29
CA PRO A 254 20.23 -41.27 2.65
C PRO A 254 18.73 -41.56 2.69
N GLU A 255 17.98 -41.07 1.70
CA GLU A 255 16.53 -41.28 1.65
C GLU A 255 16.18 -42.73 1.29
N LEU A 256 16.90 -43.37 0.35
CA LEU A 256 16.74 -44.80 0.10
C LEU A 256 17.09 -45.64 1.32
N ASN A 257 18.14 -45.28 2.07
CA ASN A 257 18.46 -45.93 3.35
C ASN A 257 17.30 -45.78 4.34
N ARG A 258 16.71 -44.58 4.48
CA ARG A 258 15.50 -44.36 5.31
C ARG A 258 14.34 -45.26 4.88
N LEU A 259 14.04 -45.34 3.58
CA LEU A 259 12.97 -46.21 3.05
C LEU A 259 13.26 -47.71 3.23
N GLN A 260 14.54 -48.11 3.28
CA GLN A 260 14.95 -49.47 3.61
C GLN A 260 14.82 -49.76 5.11
N GLU A 261 15.16 -48.81 5.98
CA GLU A 261 15.03 -48.90 7.44
C GLU A 261 13.55 -48.92 7.87
N GLU A 262 12.69 -48.17 7.18
CA GLU A 262 11.22 -48.21 7.32
C GLU A 262 10.58 -49.46 6.70
N GLY A 263 11.36 -50.32 6.02
CA GLY A 263 10.88 -51.56 5.42
C GLY A 263 10.01 -51.40 4.17
N LYS A 264 9.85 -50.17 3.66
CA LYS A 264 9.00 -49.84 2.50
C LYS A 264 9.62 -50.29 1.17
N ILE A 265 10.95 -50.31 1.08
CA ILE A 265 11.68 -50.87 -0.07
C ILE A 265 12.72 -51.90 0.39
N THR A 266 12.97 -52.92 -0.44
CA THR A 266 14.03 -53.89 -0.17
C THR A 266 15.40 -53.36 -0.62
N THR A 267 16.48 -53.86 -0.02
CA THR A 267 17.86 -53.57 -0.45
C THR A 267 18.11 -53.90 -1.94
N SER A 268 17.39 -54.87 -2.51
CA SER A 268 17.46 -55.16 -3.95
C SER A 268 16.80 -54.07 -4.78
N VAL A 269 15.66 -53.54 -4.35
CA VAL A 269 14.94 -52.45 -5.01
C VAL A 269 15.74 -51.15 -4.94
N ALA A 270 16.23 -50.78 -3.75
CA ALA A 270 17.07 -49.59 -3.57
C ALA A 270 18.34 -49.63 -4.44
N LYS A 271 19.01 -50.79 -4.52
CA LYS A 271 20.18 -50.98 -5.38
C LYS A 271 19.84 -50.92 -6.87
N GLU A 272 18.81 -51.64 -7.31
CA GLU A 272 18.38 -51.61 -8.72
C GLU A 272 18.00 -50.19 -9.15
N TYR A 273 17.34 -49.44 -8.27
CA TYR A 273 16.94 -48.06 -8.49
C TYR A 273 18.14 -47.10 -8.60
N LEU A 274 19.12 -47.22 -7.69
CA LEU A 274 20.40 -46.48 -7.78
C LEU A 274 21.17 -46.80 -9.06
N ASP A 275 21.23 -48.06 -9.45
CA ASP A 275 21.93 -48.48 -10.67
C ASP A 275 21.21 -47.94 -11.93
N LEU A 276 19.87 -47.98 -11.99
CA LEU A 276 19.10 -47.41 -13.10
C LEU A 276 19.27 -45.88 -13.21
N LEU A 277 19.25 -45.16 -12.08
CA LEU A 277 19.51 -43.72 -12.02
C LEU A 277 20.94 -43.39 -12.49
N ARG A 278 21.96 -44.09 -12.00
CA ARG A 278 23.35 -43.90 -12.44
C ARG A 278 23.52 -44.07 -13.94
N ILE A 279 22.89 -45.09 -14.54
CA ILE A 279 22.95 -45.30 -16.00
C ILE A 279 22.14 -44.22 -16.74
N GLN A 280 21.06 -43.68 -16.15
CA GLN A 280 20.29 -42.55 -16.71
C GLN A 280 21.10 -41.24 -16.72
N PHE A 281 21.80 -40.91 -15.64
CA PHE A 281 22.68 -39.74 -15.59
C PHE A 281 23.94 -39.90 -16.47
N ALA A 282 24.52 -41.10 -16.54
CA ALA A 282 25.71 -41.36 -17.37
C ALA A 282 25.46 -41.38 -18.89
N GLN A 283 24.21 -41.46 -19.35
CA GLN A 283 23.86 -41.57 -20.79
C GLN A 283 22.95 -40.44 -21.32
N GLY A 284 22.44 -39.59 -20.43
CA GLY A 284 21.43 -38.57 -20.74
C GLY A 284 20.02 -39.16 -20.90
N SER A 285 19.00 -38.41 -20.49
CA SER A 285 17.60 -38.85 -20.50
C SER A 285 16.79 -38.43 -21.74
N ARG A 286 17.32 -37.54 -22.59
CA ARG A 286 16.56 -36.99 -23.73
C ARG A 286 16.36 -38.01 -24.84
N PHE A 287 15.11 -38.12 -25.29
CA PHE A 287 14.75 -38.78 -26.54
C PHE A 287 15.14 -37.88 -27.71
N ASN A 288 16.31 -38.12 -28.32
CA ASN A 288 16.69 -37.45 -29.56
C ASN A 288 15.98 -38.13 -30.76
N PRO A 289 15.20 -37.41 -31.60
CA PRO A 289 14.63 -37.95 -32.84
C PRO A 289 15.66 -38.58 -33.78
N ASP A 290 16.93 -38.17 -33.70
CA ASP A 290 18.01 -38.66 -34.56
C ASP A 290 18.83 -39.81 -33.94
N ASP A 291 18.55 -40.22 -32.69
CA ASP A 291 19.31 -41.30 -32.04
C ASP A 291 19.09 -42.68 -32.71
N PRO A 292 20.08 -43.60 -32.67
CA PRO A 292 19.92 -44.97 -33.15
C PRO A 292 18.73 -45.71 -32.50
N ILE A 293 18.07 -46.58 -33.27
CA ILE A 293 16.87 -47.32 -32.84
C ILE A 293 17.15 -48.12 -31.55
N GLU A 294 18.30 -48.78 -31.47
CA GLU A 294 18.73 -49.54 -30.30
C GLU A 294 18.84 -48.68 -29.03
N LYS A 295 19.33 -47.44 -29.15
CA LYS A 295 19.44 -46.49 -28.05
C LYS A 295 18.06 -45.98 -27.60
N LYS A 296 17.16 -45.68 -28.55
CA LYS A 296 15.76 -45.34 -28.28
C LYS A 296 15.01 -46.46 -27.55
N GLN A 297 15.24 -47.71 -27.96
CA GLN A 297 14.64 -48.88 -27.31
C GLN A 297 15.17 -49.07 -25.89
N ALA A 298 16.50 -48.97 -25.68
CA ALA A 298 17.12 -49.07 -24.36
C ALA A 298 16.64 -47.97 -23.37
N ILE A 299 16.42 -46.74 -23.86
CA ILE A 299 15.82 -45.66 -23.06
C ILE A 299 14.38 -46.00 -22.67
N LYS A 300 13.55 -46.42 -23.64
CA LYS A 300 12.14 -46.77 -23.40
C LYS A 300 11.99 -47.94 -22.41
N GLU A 301 12.80 -48.97 -22.55
CA GLU A 301 12.82 -50.12 -21.63
C GLU A 301 13.25 -49.72 -20.21
N ARG A 302 14.17 -48.75 -20.07
CA ARG A 302 14.57 -48.19 -18.77
C ARG A 302 13.46 -47.39 -18.11
N THR A 303 12.78 -46.51 -18.86
CA THR A 303 11.64 -45.73 -18.33
C THR A 303 10.54 -46.65 -17.80
N ILE A 304 10.14 -47.67 -18.57
CA ILE A 304 9.16 -48.68 -18.15
C ILE A 304 9.61 -49.40 -16.86
N ARG A 305 10.91 -49.66 -16.71
CA ARG A 305 11.47 -50.33 -15.53
C ARG A 305 11.48 -49.44 -14.29
N LEU A 306 11.75 -48.14 -14.43
CA LEU A 306 11.63 -47.17 -13.34
C LEU A 306 10.17 -46.98 -12.91
N THR A 307 9.22 -46.85 -13.85
CA THR A 307 7.77 -46.77 -13.53
C THR A 307 7.33 -47.98 -12.70
N ARG A 308 7.75 -49.20 -13.07
CA ARG A 308 7.44 -50.45 -12.32
C ARG A 308 8.11 -50.58 -10.95
N LEU A 309 9.14 -49.78 -10.65
CA LEU A 309 9.72 -49.71 -9.31
C LEU A 309 8.97 -48.68 -8.47
N ASN A 310 8.58 -47.55 -9.07
CA ASN A 310 7.75 -46.52 -8.46
C ASN A 310 6.35 -47.05 -8.07
N GLU A 311 5.72 -47.85 -8.93
CA GLU A 311 4.45 -48.57 -8.67
C GLU A 311 4.49 -49.53 -7.47
N LYS A 312 5.68 -49.83 -6.91
CA LYS A 312 5.87 -50.76 -5.79
C LYS A 312 6.21 -50.08 -4.46
N SER A 313 6.25 -48.75 -4.43
CA SER A 313 6.75 -47.97 -3.29
C SER A 313 5.79 -46.86 -2.87
N ASP A 314 4.49 -46.99 -3.17
CA ASP A 314 3.42 -46.04 -2.84
C ASP A 314 3.85 -44.57 -2.98
N ASP A 315 4.19 -44.18 -4.22
CA ASP A 315 4.63 -42.85 -4.67
C ASP A 315 5.95 -42.28 -4.10
N GLU A 316 6.55 -42.87 -3.05
CA GLU A 316 7.74 -42.28 -2.40
C GLU A 316 8.98 -42.23 -3.32
N LEU A 317 9.22 -43.26 -4.15
CA LEU A 317 10.30 -43.21 -5.16
C LEU A 317 10.01 -42.19 -6.29
N ILE A 318 8.74 -41.90 -6.59
CA ILE A 318 8.39 -40.84 -7.56
C ILE A 318 8.83 -39.48 -7.02
N GLU A 319 8.62 -39.23 -5.73
CA GLU A 319 9.04 -37.99 -5.09
C GLU A 319 10.57 -37.87 -5.03
N ILE A 320 11.30 -38.96 -4.76
CA ILE A 320 12.77 -38.99 -4.91
C ILE A 320 13.18 -38.68 -6.36
N THR A 321 12.50 -39.22 -7.36
CA THR A 321 12.76 -38.90 -8.78
C THR A 321 12.54 -37.41 -9.05
N ARG A 322 11.40 -36.85 -8.58
CA ARG A 322 10.97 -35.47 -8.82
C ARG A 322 11.79 -34.43 -8.08
N ARG A 323 12.43 -34.77 -6.96
CA ARG A 323 13.41 -33.89 -6.27
C ARG A 323 14.68 -33.70 -7.09
N VAL A 324 15.10 -34.76 -7.80
CA VAL A 324 16.35 -34.77 -8.57
C VAL A 324 16.16 -34.23 -10.00
N SER A 325 15.02 -34.51 -10.65
CA SER A 325 14.69 -33.97 -11.97
C SER A 325 14.15 -32.53 -11.89
N ALA A 326 14.32 -31.76 -12.97
CA ALA A 326 13.82 -30.38 -13.08
C ALA A 326 12.37 -30.30 -13.60
N GLY A 327 11.55 -31.30 -13.26
CA GLY A 327 10.29 -31.57 -13.97
C GLY A 327 10.47 -32.71 -14.99
N GLU A 328 9.36 -33.22 -15.52
CA GLU A 328 9.28 -34.60 -16.04
C GLU A 328 10.07 -34.91 -17.32
N ASN A 329 10.76 -33.93 -17.94
CA ASN A 329 11.54 -34.16 -19.17
C ASN A 329 12.88 -33.38 -19.31
N GLU A 330 13.35 -32.65 -18.28
CA GLU A 330 14.61 -31.90 -18.39
C GLU A 330 15.80 -32.60 -17.71
N ILE A 331 16.97 -32.55 -18.38
CA ILE A 331 18.24 -33.07 -17.84
C ILE A 331 18.75 -32.06 -16.80
N PRO A 332 19.25 -32.49 -15.62
CA PRO A 332 19.87 -31.58 -14.66
C PRO A 332 21.00 -30.71 -15.24
N ASP A 333 21.73 -31.23 -16.25
CA ASP A 333 22.89 -30.60 -16.88
C ASP A 333 22.69 -29.15 -17.31
N SER A 334 21.56 -28.79 -17.96
CA SER A 334 21.38 -27.43 -18.50
C SER A 334 21.19 -26.36 -17.41
N PHE A 335 20.85 -26.77 -16.19
CA PHE A 335 20.73 -25.88 -15.03
C PHE A 335 22.08 -25.66 -14.35
N TYR A 336 22.92 -26.69 -14.32
CA TYR A 336 24.32 -26.54 -13.89
C TYR A 336 25.09 -25.65 -14.84
N ASP A 337 24.82 -25.71 -16.14
CA ASP A 337 25.45 -24.83 -17.14
C ASP A 337 25.22 -23.34 -16.82
N ASN A 338 24.02 -22.94 -16.36
CA ASN A 338 23.75 -21.56 -15.90
C ASN A 338 24.58 -21.17 -14.66
N ILE A 339 24.68 -22.05 -13.65
CA ILE A 339 25.42 -21.79 -12.41
C ILE A 339 26.94 -21.80 -12.66
N ILE A 340 27.43 -22.70 -13.52
CA ILE A 340 28.83 -22.78 -13.92
C ILE A 340 29.21 -21.55 -14.74
N ASP A 341 28.41 -21.13 -15.72
CA ASP A 341 28.71 -19.92 -16.51
C ASP A 341 28.65 -18.65 -15.64
N LEU A 342 27.82 -18.62 -14.58
CA LEU A 342 27.84 -17.58 -13.54
C LEU A 342 29.15 -17.56 -12.74
N ILE A 343 29.60 -18.72 -12.25
CA ILE A 343 30.87 -18.82 -11.51
C ILE A 343 32.07 -18.46 -12.40
N LEU A 344 32.05 -18.86 -13.67
CA LEU A 344 33.08 -18.52 -14.64
C LEU A 344 33.12 -17.01 -14.96
N ARG A 345 31.97 -16.32 -14.94
CA ARG A 345 31.91 -14.86 -15.05
C ARG A 345 32.55 -14.19 -13.84
N GLU A 346 32.20 -14.56 -12.61
CA GLU A 346 32.78 -13.96 -11.41
C GLU A 346 34.28 -14.31 -11.26
N ALA A 347 34.71 -15.51 -11.68
CA ALA A 347 36.13 -15.87 -11.77
C ALA A 347 36.89 -15.03 -12.80
N SER A 348 36.30 -14.76 -13.98
CA SER A 348 36.89 -13.87 -14.98
C SER A 348 36.97 -12.43 -14.49
N LYS A 349 35.99 -11.98 -13.71
CA LYS A 349 36.00 -10.67 -13.05
C LYS A 349 37.09 -10.60 -11.98
N GLU A 350 37.25 -11.59 -11.11
CA GLU A 350 38.37 -11.61 -10.14
C GLU A 350 39.74 -11.62 -10.83
N GLN A 351 39.86 -12.27 -12.01
CA GLN A 351 41.07 -12.22 -12.82
C GLN A 351 41.31 -10.81 -13.41
N VAL A 352 40.26 -10.14 -13.91
CA VAL A 352 40.33 -8.74 -14.37
C VAL A 352 40.64 -7.78 -13.23
N GLU A 353 40.11 -8.01 -12.03
CA GLU A 353 40.42 -7.22 -10.83
C GLU A 353 41.83 -7.48 -10.31
N LYS A 354 42.31 -8.73 -10.28
CA LYS A 354 43.73 -9.03 -10.02
C LYS A 354 44.65 -8.38 -11.04
N LEU A 355 44.23 -8.28 -12.30
CA LEU A 355 44.98 -7.57 -13.35
C LEU A 355 45.01 -6.06 -13.08
N ARG A 356 43.85 -5.45 -12.77
CA ARG A 356 43.71 -4.06 -12.32
C ARG A 356 44.58 -3.77 -11.11
N ASP A 357 44.62 -4.66 -10.14
CA ASP A 357 45.31 -4.49 -8.86
C ASP A 357 46.82 -4.77 -8.99
N THR A 358 47.24 -5.63 -9.93
CA THR A 358 48.65 -5.80 -10.35
C THR A 358 49.15 -4.55 -11.09
N ILE A 359 48.32 -3.97 -11.96
CA ILE A 359 48.60 -2.70 -12.63
C ILE A 359 48.64 -1.55 -11.61
N ALA A 360 47.75 -1.56 -10.61
CA ALA A 360 47.70 -0.54 -9.57
C ALA A 360 48.93 -0.60 -8.65
N SER A 361 49.28 -1.78 -8.14
CA SER A 361 50.43 -1.96 -7.23
C SER A 361 51.78 -1.64 -7.88
N GLY A 362 51.89 -1.67 -9.22
CA GLY A 362 53.10 -1.30 -9.96
C GLY A 362 53.18 0.15 -10.48
N SER A 363 52.10 0.94 -10.42
CA SER A 363 51.98 2.20 -11.19
C SER A 363 51.53 3.41 -10.37
N GLY A 364 52.09 4.59 -10.66
CA GLY A 364 51.70 5.84 -10.00
C GLY A 364 50.22 6.21 -10.20
N SER A 365 49.60 6.80 -9.17
CA SER A 365 48.14 6.99 -9.05
C SER A 365 47.44 7.69 -10.22
N ALA A 366 48.11 8.60 -10.93
CA ALA A 366 47.56 9.26 -12.11
C ALA A 366 47.42 8.32 -13.34
N LEU A 367 48.23 7.25 -13.42
CA LEU A 367 48.09 6.22 -14.45
C LEU A 367 46.97 5.25 -14.10
N GLN A 368 46.82 4.89 -12.82
CA GLN A 368 45.71 4.08 -12.30
C GLN A 368 44.35 4.68 -12.68
N ALA A 369 44.15 5.97 -12.39
CA ALA A 369 42.91 6.68 -12.69
C ALA A 369 42.60 6.75 -14.20
N ARG A 370 43.62 6.69 -15.06
CA ARG A 370 43.47 6.80 -16.52
C ARG A 370 43.29 5.45 -17.20
N ILE A 371 43.89 4.38 -16.67
CA ILE A 371 43.64 2.99 -17.10
C ILE A 371 42.26 2.52 -16.61
N GLY A 372 41.86 2.86 -15.37
CA GLY A 372 40.50 2.61 -14.89
C GLY A 372 39.45 3.19 -15.84
N LYS A 373 39.63 4.45 -16.25
CA LYS A 373 38.74 5.11 -17.22
C LYS A 373 38.69 4.44 -18.60
N ILE A 374 39.78 3.84 -19.07
CA ILE A 374 39.82 3.10 -20.35
C ILE A 374 39.13 1.74 -20.21
N ALA A 375 39.29 1.06 -19.07
CA ALA A 375 38.54 -0.15 -18.76
C ALA A 375 37.03 0.14 -18.67
N ASP A 376 36.64 1.22 -17.99
CA ASP A 376 35.24 1.63 -17.86
C ASP A 376 34.62 2.06 -19.22
N GLU A 377 35.35 2.81 -20.04
CA GLU A 377 34.85 3.29 -21.35
C GLU A 377 34.79 2.19 -22.42
N ILE A 378 35.72 1.22 -22.45
CA ILE A 378 35.75 0.16 -23.48
C ILE A 378 34.91 -1.08 -23.08
N ILE A 379 34.90 -1.46 -21.79
CA ILE A 379 34.20 -2.68 -21.34
C ILE A 379 32.70 -2.43 -21.14
N TYR A 380 32.31 -1.21 -20.71
CA TYR A 380 30.94 -0.94 -20.26
C TYR A 380 30.13 0.05 -21.12
N GLN A 381 30.65 0.67 -22.20
CA GLN A 381 29.85 1.56 -23.04
C GLN A 381 30.06 1.45 -24.56
N HIS A 382 29.21 0.66 -25.23
CA HIS A 382 28.80 0.92 -26.63
C HIS A 382 27.34 0.49 -26.89
N PRO A 383 26.36 1.40 -26.73
CA PRO A 383 24.95 1.13 -27.09
C PRO A 383 24.63 1.31 -28.59
N GLU A 384 25.47 2.03 -29.35
CA GLU A 384 25.11 2.51 -30.70
C GLU A 384 26.08 2.06 -31.81
N THR A 385 26.24 0.75 -32.01
CA THR A 385 26.43 0.20 -33.37
C THR A 385 25.64 -1.10 -33.51
N GLN A 386 24.52 -1.08 -34.25
CA GLN A 386 23.75 -2.28 -34.55
C GLN A 386 24.52 -3.16 -35.55
N THR A 387 25.12 -4.25 -35.05
CA THR A 387 25.44 -5.44 -35.85
C THR A 387 24.54 -6.59 -35.41
N THR A 388 24.14 -7.43 -36.36
CA THR A 388 22.93 -8.29 -36.30
C THR A 388 23.05 -9.57 -35.46
N THR A 389 23.84 -9.56 -34.38
CA THR A 389 24.01 -10.69 -33.44
C THR A 389 23.91 -10.26 -31.98
N GLY A 390 22.79 -9.63 -31.62
CA GLY A 390 22.51 -9.11 -30.28
C GLY A 390 22.20 -10.18 -29.22
N LYS A 391 23.20 -10.96 -28.79
CA LYS A 391 23.11 -11.85 -27.61
C LYS A 391 24.29 -11.83 -26.63
N ASN A 392 25.44 -11.23 -26.99
CA ASN A 392 26.68 -11.44 -26.23
C ASN A 392 27.14 -10.28 -25.32
N ASN A 393 26.40 -9.17 -25.22
CA ASN A 393 26.82 -8.04 -24.38
C ASN A 393 26.17 -8.01 -22.97
N ASN A 394 25.23 -8.92 -22.67
CA ASN A 394 24.65 -9.07 -21.32
C ASN A 394 25.45 -10.04 -20.42
N ILE A 395 26.74 -10.24 -20.69
CA ILE A 395 27.49 -11.38 -20.13
C ILE A 395 28.04 -11.12 -18.71
N LEU A 396 28.22 -9.87 -18.28
CA LEU A 396 28.89 -9.53 -17.00
C LEU A 396 28.00 -8.91 -15.91
N ASP A 397 26.73 -8.61 -16.20
CA ASP A 397 25.85 -8.00 -15.18
C ASP A 397 25.15 -9.07 -14.31
N ILE A 398 25.56 -9.16 -13.05
CA ILE A 398 24.94 -10.04 -12.04
C ILE A 398 23.53 -9.57 -11.63
N HIS A 399 23.17 -8.32 -11.91
CA HIS A 399 21.80 -7.80 -11.80
C HIS A 399 20.88 -8.30 -12.94
N LEU A 400 21.40 -9.07 -13.90
CA LEU A 400 20.64 -9.81 -14.91
C LEU A 400 20.56 -11.33 -14.65
N LEU A 401 20.89 -11.81 -13.43
CA LEU A 401 20.58 -13.20 -13.03
C LEU A 401 19.11 -13.54 -13.34
N PRO A 402 18.83 -14.72 -13.93
CA PRO A 402 17.48 -15.28 -13.99
C PRO A 402 17.11 -15.79 -12.60
N ILE A 403 16.82 -14.85 -11.69
CA ILE A 403 16.53 -15.12 -10.28
C ILE A 403 15.34 -16.08 -10.10
N GLU A 404 14.44 -16.14 -11.09
CA GLU A 404 13.39 -17.17 -11.26
C GLU A 404 13.93 -18.60 -11.05
N ASP A 405 15.14 -18.91 -11.56
CA ASP A 405 15.80 -20.22 -11.42
C ASP A 405 16.16 -20.54 -9.95
N PHE A 406 16.24 -19.53 -9.10
CA PHE A 406 16.54 -19.60 -7.67
C PHE A 406 15.32 -19.36 -6.75
N LYS A 407 14.14 -18.98 -7.28
CA LYS A 407 12.87 -18.81 -6.53
C LYS A 407 12.24 -20.13 -6.05
N SER A 408 13.03 -21.19 -5.92
CA SER A 408 12.58 -22.45 -5.34
C SER A 408 13.73 -23.11 -4.59
N LEU A 409 13.39 -23.86 -3.53
CA LEU A 409 14.31 -24.70 -2.76
C LEU A 409 15.31 -25.46 -3.66
N LYS A 410 14.82 -26.02 -4.78
CA LYS A 410 15.63 -26.78 -5.76
C LYS A 410 16.79 -25.97 -6.35
N GLY A 411 16.63 -24.65 -6.57
CA GLY A 411 17.68 -23.77 -7.09
C GLY A 411 18.81 -23.56 -6.07
N LEU A 412 18.45 -23.25 -4.83
CA LEU A 412 19.40 -23.05 -3.72
C LEU A 412 20.12 -24.36 -3.31
N GLU A 413 19.42 -25.50 -3.30
CA GLU A 413 20.05 -26.80 -3.03
C GLU A 413 21.04 -27.23 -4.13
N ARG A 414 20.73 -26.91 -5.39
CA ARG A 414 21.65 -27.13 -6.53
C ARG A 414 22.87 -26.22 -6.41
N TRP A 415 22.68 -24.95 -6.03
CA TRP A 415 23.78 -24.05 -5.69
C TRP A 415 24.71 -24.64 -4.61
N GLN A 416 24.18 -25.13 -3.49
CA GLN A 416 24.99 -25.79 -2.45
C GLN A 416 25.71 -27.06 -2.92
N THR A 417 25.20 -27.71 -3.96
CA THR A 417 25.86 -28.88 -4.57
C THR A 417 27.01 -28.47 -5.48
N VAL A 418 26.82 -27.44 -6.32
CA VAL A 418 27.91 -26.85 -7.12
C VAL A 418 28.98 -26.24 -6.22
N LYS A 419 28.61 -25.54 -5.14
CA LYS A 419 29.54 -24.97 -4.16
C LYS A 419 30.43 -26.05 -3.54
N ARG A 420 29.86 -27.17 -3.11
CA ARG A 420 30.63 -28.31 -2.55
C ARG A 420 31.60 -28.92 -3.56
N PHE A 421 31.16 -29.15 -4.80
CA PHE A 421 32.02 -29.65 -5.88
C PHE A 421 33.14 -28.67 -6.26
N ALA A 422 32.85 -27.37 -6.31
CA ALA A 422 33.84 -26.33 -6.60
C ALA A 422 34.91 -26.24 -5.51
N VAL A 423 34.51 -26.37 -4.23
CA VAL A 423 35.43 -26.43 -3.08
C VAL A 423 36.25 -27.73 -3.08
N SER A 424 35.65 -28.90 -3.38
CA SER A 424 36.36 -30.19 -3.36
C SER A 424 37.34 -30.37 -4.54
N SER A 425 37.01 -29.81 -5.70
CA SER A 425 37.87 -29.83 -6.90
C SER A 425 39.01 -28.80 -6.86
N ALA A 426 38.94 -27.83 -5.93
CA ALA A 426 39.82 -26.65 -5.87
C ALA A 426 39.88 -25.83 -7.19
N ALA A 427 38.93 -26.04 -8.10
CA ALA A 427 38.92 -25.43 -9.43
C ALA A 427 38.48 -23.95 -9.40
N ILE A 428 37.79 -23.52 -8.33
CA ILE A 428 37.30 -22.16 -8.11
C ILE A 428 37.64 -21.72 -6.68
N PRO A 429 38.24 -20.53 -6.48
CA PRO A 429 38.43 -19.92 -5.16
C PRO A 429 37.13 -19.81 -4.34
N ILE A 430 37.20 -20.09 -3.04
CA ILE A 430 36.01 -20.12 -2.16
C ILE A 430 35.40 -18.72 -1.97
N GLU A 431 36.21 -17.68 -2.14
CA GLU A 431 35.83 -16.27 -2.10
C GLU A 431 34.83 -15.91 -3.21
N ILE A 432 35.05 -16.40 -4.44
CA ILE A 432 34.11 -16.23 -5.58
C ILE A 432 32.77 -16.88 -5.26
N LEU A 433 32.79 -18.11 -4.72
CA LEU A 433 31.57 -18.84 -4.37
C LEU A 433 30.77 -18.08 -3.32
N ASN A 434 31.42 -17.57 -2.27
CA ASN A 434 30.75 -16.79 -1.23
C ASN A 434 30.18 -15.45 -1.75
N ASN A 435 30.83 -14.80 -2.73
CA ASN A 435 30.31 -13.57 -3.36
C ASN A 435 29.08 -13.83 -4.25
N VAL A 436 29.09 -14.92 -5.03
CA VAL A 436 27.94 -15.34 -5.85
C VAL A 436 26.75 -15.69 -4.94
N GLU A 437 26.98 -16.48 -3.90
CA GLU A 437 25.96 -16.85 -2.92
C GLU A 437 25.33 -15.63 -2.23
N LYS A 438 26.15 -14.69 -1.74
CA LYS A 438 25.70 -13.43 -1.16
C LYS A 438 24.82 -12.63 -2.13
N THR A 439 25.12 -12.66 -3.43
CA THR A 439 24.37 -11.90 -4.44
C THR A 439 23.05 -12.56 -4.82
N ILE A 440 23.01 -13.89 -4.93
CA ILE A 440 21.76 -14.65 -5.10
C ILE A 440 20.82 -14.37 -3.92
N ILE A 441 21.34 -14.49 -2.69
CA ILE A 441 20.60 -14.24 -1.45
C ILE A 441 20.10 -12.79 -1.39
N GLN A 442 20.95 -11.79 -1.66
CA GLN A 442 20.55 -10.38 -1.66
C GLN A 442 19.43 -10.07 -2.67
N ARG A 443 19.47 -10.66 -3.88
CA ARG A 443 18.44 -10.42 -4.89
C ARG A 443 17.12 -11.13 -4.61
N LEU A 444 17.15 -12.32 -4.00
CA LEU A 444 15.92 -12.95 -3.48
C LEU A 444 15.27 -12.05 -2.43
N TYR A 445 16.05 -11.51 -1.48
CA TYR A 445 15.54 -10.53 -0.51
C TYR A 445 14.95 -9.26 -1.18
N ASP A 446 15.68 -8.64 -2.11
CA ASP A 446 15.29 -7.34 -2.70
C ASP A 446 14.05 -7.46 -3.61
N GLU A 447 13.86 -8.57 -4.32
CA GLU A 447 12.66 -8.75 -5.16
C GLU A 447 11.43 -9.24 -4.39
N GLN A 448 11.61 -10.06 -3.35
CA GLN A 448 10.50 -10.75 -2.68
C GLN A 448 9.99 -10.06 -1.41
N LEU A 449 10.76 -9.14 -0.82
CA LEU A 449 10.38 -8.39 0.39
C LEU A 449 10.13 -6.89 0.15
N SER A 450 10.18 -6.43 -1.10
CA SER A 450 9.90 -5.04 -1.45
C SER A 450 8.39 -4.74 -1.43
N PRO A 451 7.92 -3.69 -0.73
CA PRO A 451 6.50 -3.35 -0.69
C PRO A 451 5.98 -2.96 -2.08
N GLY A 452 5.03 -3.73 -2.62
CA GLY A 452 4.42 -3.49 -3.93
C GLY A 452 4.97 -4.33 -5.09
N GLY A 453 5.70 -5.42 -4.82
CA GLY A 453 5.99 -6.45 -5.83
C GLY A 453 4.71 -7.04 -6.45
N TYR A 454 4.73 -7.27 -7.77
CA TYR A 454 3.57 -7.75 -8.53
C TYR A 454 3.07 -9.14 -8.09
N GLU A 455 1.81 -9.42 -8.43
CA GLU A 455 1.03 -10.63 -8.14
C GLU A 455 1.83 -11.96 -8.11
N SER A 456 1.47 -12.84 -7.17
CA SER A 456 1.75 -14.29 -7.14
C SER A 456 3.05 -14.85 -6.51
N TRP A 457 3.60 -14.20 -5.46
CA TRP A 457 4.42 -14.94 -4.50
C TRP A 457 3.93 -14.77 -3.06
N ASP A 458 3.88 -15.89 -2.34
CA ASP A 458 3.39 -15.97 -0.98
C ASP A 458 4.52 -15.61 0.01
N GLY A 459 4.35 -14.53 0.77
CA GLY A 459 5.31 -14.11 1.81
C GLY A 459 5.53 -15.18 2.89
N THR A 460 4.53 -16.05 3.13
CA THR A 460 4.68 -17.24 3.97
C THR A 460 5.74 -18.18 3.40
N ARG A 461 5.67 -18.50 2.09
CA ARG A 461 6.63 -19.38 1.42
C ARG A 461 8.04 -18.78 1.42
N ALA A 462 8.16 -17.47 1.17
CA ALA A 462 9.42 -16.76 1.26
C ALA A 462 10.08 -16.96 2.63
N ALA A 463 9.30 -16.78 3.70
CA ALA A 463 9.84 -16.89 5.04
C ALA A 463 10.16 -18.32 5.47
N ILE A 464 9.36 -19.32 5.07
CA ILE A 464 9.73 -20.75 5.24
C ILE A 464 11.08 -21.01 4.57
N GLU A 465 11.20 -20.69 3.27
CA GLU A 465 12.41 -20.97 2.50
C GLU A 465 13.64 -20.19 3.04
N MET A 466 13.45 -19.03 3.68
CA MET A 466 14.50 -18.29 4.39
C MET A 466 14.81 -18.82 5.80
N GLY A 467 13.81 -19.37 6.51
CA GLY A 467 13.99 -20.07 7.78
C GLY A 467 14.79 -21.36 7.60
N ASP A 468 14.48 -22.14 6.56
CA ASP A 468 15.18 -23.37 6.17
C ASP A 468 16.67 -23.15 5.83
N ILE A 469 17.06 -21.93 5.43
CA ILE A 469 18.47 -21.54 5.21
C ILE A 469 19.22 -21.35 6.53
N GLY A 470 18.52 -21.16 7.65
CA GLY A 470 19.09 -21.09 9.00
C GLY A 470 19.94 -19.83 9.28
N SER A 471 19.88 -18.80 8.43
CA SER A 471 20.75 -17.62 8.56
C SER A 471 20.05 -16.49 9.33
N PRO A 472 20.60 -15.99 10.46
CA PRO A 472 19.99 -14.91 11.24
C PRO A 472 19.96 -13.57 10.49
N LYS A 473 20.69 -13.44 9.37
CA LYS A 473 20.68 -12.28 8.47
C LYS A 473 19.31 -12.00 7.83
N ALA A 474 18.38 -12.97 7.84
CA ALA A 474 17.01 -12.75 7.39
C ALA A 474 16.17 -11.92 8.38
N LEU A 475 16.48 -11.96 9.69
CA LEU A 475 15.65 -11.36 10.76
C LEU A 475 15.35 -9.86 10.58
N PRO A 476 16.32 -8.99 10.21
CA PRO A 476 16.04 -7.56 9.95
C PRO A 476 15.07 -7.33 8.79
N LEU A 477 15.08 -8.21 7.79
CA LEU A 477 14.31 -8.09 6.56
C LEU A 477 12.90 -8.66 6.74
N MET A 478 12.78 -9.79 7.43
CA MET A 478 11.49 -10.34 7.89
C MET A 478 10.76 -9.34 8.80
N LEU A 479 11.45 -8.71 9.75
CA LEU A 479 10.86 -7.67 10.60
C LEU A 479 10.41 -6.45 9.78
N ARG A 480 11.23 -5.97 8.83
CA ARG A 480 10.85 -4.88 7.93
C ARG A 480 9.66 -5.23 7.03
N HIS A 481 9.56 -6.49 6.60
CA HIS A 481 8.42 -6.99 5.83
C HIS A 481 7.14 -7.01 6.67
N ILE A 482 7.21 -7.45 7.93
CA ILE A 482 6.07 -7.40 8.86
C ILE A 482 5.63 -5.95 9.12
N GLU A 483 6.57 -5.03 9.35
CA GLU A 483 6.30 -3.59 9.52
C GLU A 483 5.65 -2.94 8.29
N ALA A 484 5.95 -3.40 7.08
CA ALA A 484 5.46 -2.83 5.82
C ALA A 484 4.20 -3.52 5.28
N SER A 485 3.97 -4.78 5.64
CA SER A 485 2.81 -5.57 5.21
C SER A 485 1.67 -5.36 6.20
N GLY A 486 0.50 -4.95 5.74
CA GLY A 486 -0.68 -4.82 6.60
C GLY A 486 -1.08 -6.14 7.29
N PRO A 487 -2.04 -6.11 8.23
CA PRO A 487 -2.53 -7.32 8.90
C PRO A 487 -3.08 -8.32 7.86
N GLY A 488 -2.49 -9.52 7.82
CA GLY A 488 -2.76 -10.49 6.75
C GLY A 488 -2.25 -11.89 7.08
N HIS A 489 -2.88 -12.91 6.47
CA HIS A 489 -2.65 -14.33 6.81
C HIS A 489 -1.21 -14.79 6.61
N THR A 490 -0.50 -14.19 5.65
CA THR A 490 0.88 -14.51 5.25
C THR A 490 1.93 -14.18 6.32
N ASN A 491 1.61 -13.26 7.25
CA ASN A 491 2.62 -12.77 8.20
C ASN A 491 2.92 -13.78 9.31
N ASN A 492 1.97 -14.65 9.68
CA ASN A 492 2.15 -15.59 10.80
C ASN A 492 3.29 -16.58 10.56
N THR A 493 3.47 -17.03 9.32
CA THR A 493 4.57 -17.93 8.99
C THR A 493 5.90 -17.19 8.95
N VAL A 494 5.90 -15.90 8.59
CA VAL A 494 7.08 -15.04 8.75
C VAL A 494 7.51 -14.98 10.21
N VAL A 495 6.58 -14.76 11.13
CA VAL A 495 6.84 -14.79 12.57
C VAL A 495 7.38 -16.14 13.02
N HIS A 496 6.78 -17.25 12.59
CA HIS A 496 7.24 -18.59 12.96
C HIS A 496 8.68 -18.86 12.48
N SER A 497 9.02 -18.48 11.26
CA SER A 497 10.38 -18.56 10.72
C SER A 497 11.36 -17.66 11.47
N MET A 498 10.92 -16.48 11.93
CA MET A 498 11.73 -15.62 12.81
C MET A 498 11.97 -16.26 14.19
N GLU A 499 10.95 -16.85 14.82
CA GLU A 499 11.09 -17.60 16.07
C GLU A 499 12.08 -18.78 15.92
N GLN A 500 12.01 -19.51 14.81
CA GLN A 500 12.91 -20.61 14.52
C GLN A 500 14.35 -20.12 14.34
N LEU A 501 14.58 -19.08 13.53
CA LEU A 501 15.91 -18.49 13.35
C LEU A 501 16.50 -17.95 14.65
N LEU A 502 15.69 -17.33 15.53
CA LEU A 502 16.12 -16.86 16.85
C LEU A 502 16.55 -17.99 17.80
N LYS A 503 16.07 -19.22 17.57
CA LYS A 503 16.38 -20.42 18.37
C LYS A 503 17.51 -21.26 17.81
N GLU A 504 17.59 -21.40 16.49
CA GLU A 504 18.41 -22.40 15.81
C GLU A 504 19.68 -21.82 15.15
N SER A 505 19.77 -20.49 14.99
CA SER A 505 20.95 -19.84 14.42
C SER A 505 22.18 -19.93 15.33
N ASN A 506 23.38 -19.79 14.74
CA ASN A 506 24.63 -19.69 15.49
C ASN A 506 24.59 -18.48 16.46
N PRO A 507 24.84 -18.67 17.78
CA PRO A 507 24.74 -17.58 18.76
C PRO A 507 25.67 -16.39 18.51
N GLU A 508 26.87 -16.61 17.99
CA GLU A 508 27.84 -15.53 17.72
C GLU A 508 27.41 -14.68 16.52
N GLU A 509 26.89 -15.31 15.46
CA GLU A 509 26.35 -14.61 14.30
C GLU A 509 25.04 -13.89 14.64
N LEU A 510 24.14 -14.56 15.38
CA LEU A 510 22.89 -13.96 15.84
C LEU A 510 23.15 -12.73 16.73
N GLN A 511 24.09 -12.80 17.67
CA GLN A 511 24.45 -11.67 18.52
C GLN A 511 24.96 -10.48 17.69
N GLN A 512 25.82 -10.71 16.69
CA GLN A 512 26.30 -9.65 15.79
C GLN A 512 25.16 -8.99 15.00
N ILE A 513 24.18 -9.77 14.51
CA ILE A 513 23.01 -9.22 13.82
C ILE A 513 22.13 -8.41 14.78
N LEU A 514 21.86 -8.92 15.99
CA LEU A 514 21.08 -8.21 17.01
C LEU A 514 21.76 -6.90 17.43
N GLU A 515 23.09 -6.89 17.62
CA GLU A 515 23.85 -5.68 17.95
C GLU A 515 23.90 -4.64 16.82
N SER A 516 23.72 -5.06 15.55
CA SER A 516 23.63 -4.15 14.40
C SER A 516 22.30 -3.40 14.29
N LEU A 517 21.26 -3.82 15.03
CA LEU A 517 19.91 -3.26 14.95
C LEU A 517 19.68 -2.06 15.89
N PRO A 518 18.75 -1.14 15.55
CA PRO A 518 18.26 -0.13 16.49
C PRO A 518 17.76 -0.77 17.79
N ALA A 519 17.98 -0.09 18.91
CA ALA A 519 17.73 -0.65 20.25
C ALA A 519 16.31 -1.19 20.47
N SER A 520 15.28 -0.54 19.90
CA SER A 520 13.91 -1.04 19.94
C SER A 520 13.72 -2.31 19.12
N LYS A 521 14.16 -2.34 17.85
CA LYS A 521 14.09 -3.54 17.00
C LYS A 521 14.85 -4.72 17.60
N ARG A 522 16.04 -4.47 18.18
CA ARG A 522 16.76 -5.48 18.95
C ARG A 522 15.93 -5.98 20.12
N LYS A 523 15.35 -5.08 20.92
CA LYS A 523 14.56 -5.46 22.08
C LYS A 523 13.28 -6.22 21.72
N LEU A 524 12.66 -5.90 20.59
CA LEU A 524 11.51 -6.61 20.06
C LEU A 524 11.85 -8.06 19.66
N LEU A 525 12.99 -8.27 18.98
CA LEU A 525 13.48 -9.62 18.65
C LEU A 525 13.95 -10.40 19.88
N GLU A 526 14.59 -9.74 20.87
CA GLU A 526 14.87 -10.33 22.18
C GLU A 526 13.57 -10.83 22.87
N THR A 527 12.48 -10.06 22.79
CA THR A 527 11.17 -10.44 23.34
C THR A 527 10.50 -11.58 22.56
N LEU A 528 10.72 -11.67 21.24
CA LEU A 528 10.24 -12.80 20.42
C LEU A 528 11.02 -14.09 20.70
N ALA A 529 12.31 -13.98 21.02
CA ALA A 529 13.16 -15.12 21.38
C ALA A 529 12.87 -15.68 22.78
N ASP A 530 12.44 -14.84 23.73
CA ASP A 530 12.07 -15.28 25.08
C ASP A 530 10.71 -15.99 25.09
N GLU A 531 10.72 -17.30 25.35
CA GLU A 531 9.49 -18.11 25.47
C GLU A 531 8.62 -17.72 26.67
N ASN A 532 9.18 -16.99 27.65
CA ASN A 532 8.46 -16.51 28.83
C ASN A 532 7.88 -15.11 28.66
N SER A 533 8.15 -14.44 27.53
CA SER A 533 7.55 -13.13 27.23
C SER A 533 6.03 -13.25 27.12
N TYR A 534 5.33 -12.16 27.44
CA TYR A 534 3.90 -12.05 27.21
C TYR A 534 3.58 -12.15 25.71
N MET A 535 4.49 -11.69 24.83
CA MET A 535 4.37 -11.90 23.38
C MET A 535 4.30 -13.40 23.02
N SER A 536 5.19 -14.23 23.59
CA SER A 536 5.20 -15.68 23.42
C SER A 536 4.02 -16.37 24.10
N ARG A 537 3.67 -15.94 25.33
CA ARG A 537 2.60 -16.53 26.17
C ARG A 537 1.20 -16.28 25.59
N PHE A 538 0.91 -15.04 25.20
CA PHE A 538 -0.43 -14.58 24.81
C PHE A 538 -0.61 -14.50 23.29
N GLY A 539 0.43 -14.09 22.54
CA GLY A 539 0.38 -13.98 21.08
C GLY A 539 0.11 -15.31 20.37
N ARG A 540 0.60 -16.42 20.91
CA ARG A 540 0.44 -17.77 20.32
C ARG A 540 -0.94 -18.39 20.50
N TYR A 541 -1.68 -18.06 21.57
CA TYR A 541 -2.98 -18.68 21.85
C TYR A 541 -4.12 -18.15 20.97
N HIS A 542 -4.02 -16.91 20.50
CA HIS A 542 -5.03 -16.31 19.63
C HIS A 542 -4.75 -16.57 18.15
N PHE A 543 -5.30 -17.69 17.67
CA PHE A 543 -5.41 -18.03 16.24
C PHE A 543 -6.02 -16.88 15.42
N ARG A 544 -5.15 -16.01 14.87
CA ARG A 544 -4.99 -15.78 13.42
C ARG A 544 -4.03 -14.64 13.05
N TYR A 545 -3.70 -13.69 13.95
CA TYR A 545 -2.79 -12.56 13.62
C TYR A 545 -1.94 -11.99 14.78
N GLY A 546 -2.16 -12.41 16.03
CA GLY A 546 -1.75 -11.65 17.23
C GLY A 546 -0.28 -11.22 17.29
N THR A 547 0.67 -12.14 17.08
CA THR A 547 2.11 -11.82 17.14
C THR A 547 2.56 -10.92 15.99
N CYS A 548 1.89 -10.95 14.83
CA CYS A 548 2.21 -10.07 13.70
C CYS A 548 1.86 -8.62 14.02
N ASP A 549 0.66 -8.40 14.55
CA ASP A 549 0.17 -7.07 14.95
C ASP A 549 1.07 -6.49 16.06
N LEU A 550 1.52 -7.33 17.00
CA LEU A 550 2.48 -6.93 18.04
C LEU A 550 3.85 -6.53 17.46
N LEU A 551 4.38 -7.27 16.49
CA LEU A 551 5.65 -6.92 15.86
C LEU A 551 5.56 -5.62 15.03
N GLN A 552 4.45 -5.39 14.32
CA GLN A 552 4.16 -4.12 13.64
C GLN A 552 4.15 -2.92 14.59
N ASN A 553 3.66 -3.12 15.82
CA ASN A 553 3.53 -2.06 16.82
C ASN A 553 4.82 -1.78 17.62
N GLY A 554 5.90 -2.55 17.42
CA GLY A 554 7.28 -2.21 17.83
C GLY A 554 7.45 -1.60 19.24
N ASP A 555 7.76 -0.30 19.31
CA ASP A 555 7.95 0.47 20.55
C ASP A 555 6.76 0.41 21.51
N ARG A 556 5.54 0.23 20.98
CA ARG A 556 4.33 0.05 21.77
C ARG A 556 4.32 -1.33 22.44
N THR A 557 4.66 -2.38 21.70
CA THR A 557 4.72 -3.76 22.22
C THR A 557 5.77 -3.90 23.31
N ILE A 558 6.93 -3.25 23.15
CA ILE A 558 7.96 -3.20 24.20
C ILE A 558 7.44 -2.51 25.48
N ARG A 559 6.64 -1.45 25.34
CA ARG A 559 5.95 -0.81 26.49
C ARG A 559 4.86 -1.72 27.07
N GLN A 560 4.08 -2.41 26.24
CA GLN A 560 3.06 -3.36 26.67
C GLN A 560 3.68 -4.49 27.51
N GLU A 561 4.84 -4.98 27.10
CA GLU A 561 5.65 -5.98 27.82
C GLU A 561 6.02 -5.48 29.23
N GLN A 562 6.51 -4.24 29.33
CA GLN A 562 6.91 -3.61 30.59
C GLN A 562 5.72 -3.34 31.51
N TYR A 563 4.62 -2.81 30.97
CA TYR A 563 3.41 -2.51 31.73
C TYR A 563 2.71 -3.77 32.23
N THR A 564 2.66 -4.83 31.41
CA THR A 564 2.10 -6.13 31.81
C THR A 564 2.94 -6.77 32.91
N LYS A 565 4.26 -6.57 32.88
CA LYS A 565 5.14 -6.97 33.99
C LYS A 565 4.84 -6.23 35.29
N LEU A 566 4.63 -4.90 35.24
CA LEU A 566 4.22 -4.12 36.41
C LEU A 566 2.88 -4.63 36.99
N LEU A 567 1.95 -5.05 36.13
CA LEU A 567 0.67 -5.63 36.55
C LEU A 567 0.82 -7.06 37.12
N GLU A 568 1.70 -7.90 36.57
CA GLU A 568 2.01 -9.23 37.11
C GLU A 568 2.69 -9.13 38.48
N ASP A 569 3.65 -8.20 38.63
CA ASP A 569 4.28 -7.86 39.92
C ASP A 569 3.25 -7.32 40.95
N ALA A 570 2.24 -6.59 40.47
CA ALA A 570 1.08 -6.14 41.26
C ALA A 570 0.02 -7.24 41.52
N LYS A 571 0.27 -8.47 41.06
CA LYS A 571 -0.59 -9.67 41.24
C LYS A 571 -1.97 -9.58 40.58
N ILE A 572 -2.06 -8.91 39.44
CA ILE A 572 -3.25 -8.95 38.58
C ILE A 572 -3.44 -10.38 38.03
N PRO A 573 -4.69 -10.91 37.93
CA PRO A 573 -4.93 -12.26 37.43
C PRO A 573 -4.43 -12.48 36.00
N ALA A 574 -3.99 -13.71 35.67
CA ALA A 574 -3.41 -14.02 34.36
C ALA A 574 -4.34 -13.70 33.17
N GLN A 575 -5.66 -13.90 33.32
CA GLN A 575 -6.64 -13.52 32.27
C GLN A 575 -6.71 -12.01 32.07
N GLU A 576 -6.60 -11.23 33.16
CA GLU A 576 -6.60 -9.78 33.09
C GLU A 576 -5.30 -9.22 32.50
N LEU A 577 -4.17 -9.93 32.68
CA LEU A 577 -2.90 -9.63 32.00
C LEU A 577 -2.97 -9.91 30.50
N ASP A 578 -3.62 -11.00 30.10
CA ASP A 578 -3.85 -11.36 28.69
C ASP A 578 -4.77 -10.33 27.99
N ASP A 579 -5.91 -10.01 28.62
CA ASP A 579 -6.84 -8.97 28.17
C ASP A 579 -6.14 -7.61 28.03
N PHE A 580 -5.32 -7.22 29.03
CA PHE A 580 -4.51 -5.99 28.97
C PHE A 580 -3.50 -6.04 27.83
N TYR A 581 -2.69 -7.10 27.75
CA TYR A 581 -1.59 -7.22 26.79
C TYR A 581 -2.07 -7.20 25.34
N LEU A 582 -3.17 -7.91 25.06
CA LEU A 582 -3.78 -7.99 23.73
C LEU A 582 -4.83 -6.91 23.46
N LEU A 583 -5.09 -6.01 24.43
CA LEU A 583 -5.98 -4.85 24.30
C LEU A 583 -7.44 -5.27 24.01
N LYS A 584 -7.84 -6.38 24.63
CA LYS A 584 -9.14 -7.06 24.49
C LYS A 584 -9.94 -6.98 25.80
N GLY A 585 -11.07 -7.68 25.84
CA GLY A 585 -11.91 -7.76 27.03
C GLY A 585 -12.69 -6.47 27.33
N ASP A 586 -13.08 -6.34 28.59
CA ASP A 586 -13.92 -5.25 29.11
C ASP A 586 -13.15 -3.91 29.13
N ARG A 587 -13.76 -2.86 28.58
CA ARG A 587 -13.11 -1.54 28.44
C ARG A 587 -12.98 -0.78 29.76
N GLU A 588 -13.87 -1.00 30.73
CA GLU A 588 -13.74 -0.41 32.08
C GLU A 588 -12.62 -1.10 32.86
N LYS A 589 -12.46 -2.42 32.71
CA LYS A 589 -11.30 -3.16 33.25
C LYS A 589 -9.99 -2.70 32.61
N LEU A 590 -9.94 -2.60 31.28
CA LEU A 590 -8.76 -2.11 30.56
C LEU A 590 -8.39 -0.68 31.03
N LEU A 591 -9.37 0.20 31.22
CA LEU A 591 -9.15 1.55 31.77
C LEU A 591 -8.63 1.50 33.22
N ALA A 592 -9.16 0.62 34.07
CA ALA A 592 -8.68 0.43 35.43
C ALA A 592 -7.23 -0.06 35.48
N GLN A 593 -6.86 -0.98 34.58
CA GLN A 593 -5.49 -1.47 34.43
C GLN A 593 -4.54 -0.37 33.92
N ILE A 594 -4.95 0.42 32.91
CA ILE A 594 -4.16 1.58 32.43
C ILE A 594 -3.93 2.59 33.57
N LYS A 595 -4.96 2.89 34.36
CA LYS A 595 -4.83 3.74 35.57
C LYS A 595 -3.85 3.12 36.58
N LYS A 596 -3.90 1.79 36.78
CA LYS A 596 -2.98 1.06 37.65
C LYS A 596 -1.54 1.08 37.14
N VAL A 597 -1.33 0.98 35.83
CA VAL A 597 -0.01 1.14 35.19
C VAL A 597 0.54 2.54 35.47
N ALA A 598 -0.25 3.60 35.24
CA ALA A 598 0.18 4.98 35.53
C ALA A 598 0.57 5.18 37.01
N GLU A 599 -0.17 4.58 37.95
CA GLU A 599 0.19 4.57 39.39
C GLU A 599 1.52 3.84 39.68
N LEU A 600 1.81 2.75 38.95
CA LEU A 600 2.99 1.90 39.19
C LEU A 600 4.24 2.40 38.47
N SER A 601 4.11 2.94 37.26
CA SER A 601 5.21 3.51 36.48
C SER A 601 5.53 4.97 36.86
N GLY A 602 4.57 5.68 37.46
CA GLY A 602 4.67 7.11 37.77
C GLY A 602 4.44 8.01 36.55
N GLU A 603 3.93 7.47 35.43
CA GLU A 603 3.57 8.24 34.26
C GLU A 603 2.29 9.06 34.45
N ASP A 604 2.12 10.13 33.65
CA ASP A 604 0.91 10.93 33.73
C ASP A 604 -0.32 10.13 33.28
N LYS A 605 -1.26 9.95 34.21
CA LYS A 605 -2.48 9.16 34.01
C LYS A 605 -3.31 9.64 32.82
N LYS A 606 -3.41 10.96 32.58
CA LYS A 606 -4.20 11.48 31.45
C LYS A 606 -3.51 11.17 30.13
N LYS A 607 -2.20 11.41 30.05
CA LYS A 607 -1.38 11.05 28.89
C LYS A 607 -1.48 9.55 28.59
N LEU A 608 -1.40 8.68 29.60
CA LEU A 608 -1.49 7.23 29.36
C LEU A 608 -2.90 6.81 28.92
N ILE A 609 -3.96 7.40 29.47
CA ILE A 609 -5.33 7.19 28.96
C ILE A 609 -5.48 7.70 27.52
N ASP A 610 -4.78 8.78 27.15
CA ASP A 610 -4.79 9.33 25.79
C ASP A 610 -3.99 8.46 24.80
N ASP A 611 -2.80 7.97 25.20
CA ASP A 611 -1.95 7.04 24.44
C ASP A 611 -2.68 5.70 24.15
N TYR A 612 -3.64 5.30 24.99
CA TYR A 612 -4.51 4.13 24.83
C TYR A 612 -5.97 4.47 24.45
N PHE A 613 -6.27 5.73 24.12
CA PHE A 613 -7.63 6.18 23.82
C PHE A 613 -8.24 5.40 22.65
N GLN A 614 -7.40 5.02 21.67
CA GLN A 614 -7.82 4.22 20.54
C GLN A 614 -8.30 2.83 20.97
N GLU A 615 -7.68 2.17 21.94
CA GLU A 615 -8.05 0.81 22.33
C GLU A 615 -9.28 0.82 23.22
N LEU A 616 -9.35 1.83 24.11
CA LEU A 616 -10.48 2.10 24.97
C LEU A 616 -11.76 2.45 24.17
N THR A 617 -11.61 3.02 22.98
CA THR A 617 -12.71 3.36 22.05
C THR A 617 -12.80 2.44 20.83
N ALA A 618 -11.95 1.41 20.75
CA ALA A 618 -12.09 0.36 19.74
C ALA A 618 -13.29 -0.50 20.09
N ASN A 619 -14.10 -0.84 19.08
CA ASN A 619 -15.29 -1.68 19.20
C ASN A 619 -16.49 -0.98 19.89
N ILE A 620 -16.63 0.34 19.72
CA ILE A 620 -17.91 1.05 19.93
C ILE A 620 -18.84 0.66 18.77
N TYR A 621 -19.57 -0.44 18.94
CA TYR A 621 -20.44 -1.04 17.92
C TYR A 621 -21.90 -0.58 18.03
N THR A 622 -22.59 -0.48 16.89
CA THR A 622 -24.01 -0.07 16.83
C THR A 622 -24.97 -0.92 17.66
N GLU A 623 -24.62 -2.17 17.95
CA GLU A 623 -25.48 -3.13 18.64
C GLU A 623 -25.36 -3.13 20.16
N ASN A 624 -24.50 -2.30 20.74
CA ASN A 624 -24.35 -2.22 22.21
C ASN A 624 -24.27 -0.76 22.67
N VAL A 625 -25.41 -0.20 23.05
CA VAL A 625 -25.54 1.16 23.61
C VAL A 625 -24.65 1.35 24.86
N GLY A 626 -24.38 0.29 25.61
CA GLY A 626 -23.46 0.30 26.74
C GLY A 626 -22.04 0.73 26.37
N THR A 627 -21.62 0.60 25.10
CA THR A 627 -20.30 1.05 24.64
C THR A 627 -20.11 2.56 24.67
N LEU A 628 -21.18 3.37 24.72
CA LEU A 628 -21.03 4.82 24.91
C LEU A 628 -20.66 5.20 26.36
N LYS A 629 -20.90 4.32 27.35
CA LYS A 629 -20.54 4.60 28.75
C LYS A 629 -19.04 4.81 28.94
N ILE A 630 -18.20 4.10 28.19
CA ILE A 630 -16.74 4.30 28.27
C ILE A 630 -16.37 5.73 27.87
N VAL A 631 -17.09 6.34 26.91
CA VAL A 631 -16.86 7.73 26.51
C VAL A 631 -17.18 8.69 27.66
N ASP A 632 -18.25 8.44 28.42
CA ASP A 632 -18.62 9.24 29.60
C ASP A 632 -17.57 9.11 30.73
N VAL A 633 -17.07 7.89 30.97
CA VAL A 633 -16.00 7.65 31.97
C VAL A 633 -14.69 8.31 31.54
N LEU A 634 -14.30 8.18 30.26
CA LEU A 634 -13.12 8.84 29.70
C LEU A 634 -13.24 10.35 29.75
N ALA A 635 -14.43 10.93 29.51
CA ALA A 635 -14.68 12.35 29.62
C ALA A 635 -14.38 12.87 31.04
N GLY A 636 -14.82 12.12 32.06
CA GLY A 636 -14.50 12.39 33.45
C GLY A 636 -13.02 12.27 33.80
N GLU A 637 -12.33 11.22 33.34
CA GLU A 637 -10.91 10.97 33.64
C GLU A 637 -9.96 11.96 32.94
N LEU A 638 -10.24 12.28 31.67
CA LEU A 638 -9.49 13.25 30.88
C LEU A 638 -9.88 14.69 31.21
N GLY A 639 -11.09 14.93 31.73
CA GLY A 639 -11.60 16.25 32.09
C GLY A 639 -11.99 17.10 30.87
N VAL A 640 -12.60 16.47 29.88
CA VAL A 640 -13.04 17.07 28.61
C VAL A 640 -14.54 16.82 28.40
N PRO A 641 -15.27 17.65 27.63
CA PRO A 641 -16.68 17.41 27.31
C PRO A 641 -16.91 16.06 26.62
N ARG A 642 -18.07 15.45 26.89
CA ARG A 642 -18.50 14.18 26.28
C ARG A 642 -18.53 14.29 24.76
N GLU A 643 -19.06 15.39 24.25
CA GLU A 643 -19.22 15.69 22.83
C GLU A 643 -17.87 15.83 22.13
N ASP A 644 -16.86 16.38 22.82
CA ASP A 644 -15.51 16.54 22.27
C ASP A 644 -14.80 15.17 22.18
N LEU A 645 -15.06 14.25 23.12
CA LEU A 645 -14.61 12.85 22.97
C LEU A 645 -15.39 12.09 21.91
N LEU A 646 -16.70 12.28 21.78
CA LEU A 646 -17.48 11.70 20.68
C LEU A 646 -16.95 12.20 19.33
N VAL A 647 -16.56 13.47 19.24
CA VAL A 647 -15.87 14.04 18.07
C VAL A 647 -14.57 13.27 17.80
N ARG A 648 -13.67 13.14 18.78
CA ARG A 648 -12.43 12.34 18.64
C ARG A 648 -12.67 10.87 18.28
N CYS A 649 -13.73 10.26 18.79
CA CYS A 649 -14.12 8.89 18.43
C CYS A 649 -14.54 8.83 16.96
N VAL A 650 -15.37 9.78 16.52
CA VAL A 650 -15.86 9.88 15.14
C VAL A 650 -14.74 10.19 14.15
N GLU A 651 -13.72 10.96 14.53
CA GLU A 651 -12.54 11.23 13.68
C GLU A 651 -11.84 9.96 13.21
N ARG A 652 -11.76 8.96 14.08
CA ARG A 652 -10.97 7.75 13.86
C ARG A 652 -11.57 6.82 12.80
N TYR A 653 -12.89 6.79 12.67
CA TYR A 653 -13.57 5.96 11.68
C TYR A 653 -13.69 6.74 10.37
N GLU A 654 -12.54 6.88 9.70
CA GLU A 654 -12.35 7.75 8.54
C GLU A 654 -13.10 7.31 7.27
N GLU A 655 -13.76 6.16 7.22
CA GLU A 655 -14.54 5.70 6.05
C GLU A 655 -16.06 5.79 6.27
N PRO A 656 -16.76 6.82 5.75
CA PRO A 656 -18.17 6.70 5.40
C PRO A 656 -18.32 5.63 4.31
N PRO A 657 -19.35 4.76 4.33
CA PRO A 657 -20.50 4.74 5.24
C PRO A 657 -20.33 3.80 6.47
N LYS A 658 -19.09 3.52 6.90
CA LYS A 658 -18.77 2.55 7.95
C LYS A 658 -18.68 3.14 9.36
N ASN A 659 -18.98 4.43 9.55
CA ASN A 659 -18.86 5.09 10.86
C ASN A 659 -20.02 4.67 11.79
N GLN A 660 -19.85 3.55 12.48
CA GLN A 660 -20.83 3.00 13.43
C GLN A 660 -21.16 3.97 14.58
N ILE A 661 -20.24 4.88 14.92
CA ILE A 661 -20.44 5.89 15.95
C ILE A 661 -21.41 6.99 15.47
N VAL A 662 -21.39 7.35 14.19
CA VAL A 662 -22.40 8.24 13.57
C VAL A 662 -23.80 7.66 13.72
N ARG A 663 -23.98 6.36 13.48
CA ARG A 663 -25.26 5.65 13.68
C ARG A 663 -25.72 5.63 15.13
N LEU A 664 -24.82 5.37 16.06
CA LEU A 664 -25.10 5.41 17.50
C LEU A 664 -25.54 6.82 17.94
N ILE A 665 -24.80 7.85 17.53
CA ILE A 665 -25.14 9.25 17.81
C ILE A 665 -26.49 9.61 17.18
N ALA A 666 -26.76 9.18 15.94
CA ALA A 666 -28.04 9.41 15.25
C ALA A 666 -29.22 8.59 15.79
N SER A 667 -29.02 7.71 16.78
CA SER A 667 -30.07 6.95 17.45
C SER A 667 -30.96 7.84 18.35
N PRO A 668 -32.23 7.50 18.61
CA PRO A 668 -33.05 8.19 19.61
C PRO A 668 -32.66 7.81 21.05
N VAL A 669 -31.77 6.83 21.25
CA VAL A 669 -31.30 6.39 22.57
C VAL A 669 -30.30 7.38 23.18
N ASP A 670 -29.57 8.14 22.37
CA ASP A 670 -28.74 9.26 22.84
C ASP A 670 -29.56 10.56 22.82
N SER A 671 -30.06 10.98 23.99
CA SER A 671 -30.88 12.19 24.12
C SER A 671 -30.10 13.49 23.87
N ASP A 672 -28.76 13.46 23.92
CA ASP A 672 -27.90 14.65 23.80
C ASP A 672 -27.41 14.89 22.36
N TYR A 673 -27.99 14.20 21.37
CA TYR A 673 -27.73 14.40 19.93
C TYR A 673 -27.68 15.89 19.50
N GLY A 674 -28.48 16.77 20.13
CA GLY A 674 -28.50 18.19 19.80
C GLY A 674 -27.20 18.97 20.11
N ALA A 675 -26.32 18.45 20.97
CA ALA A 675 -25.06 19.09 21.32
C ALA A 675 -23.91 18.66 20.39
N PHE A 676 -23.87 17.40 19.96
CA PHE A 676 -22.76 16.84 19.18
C PHE A 676 -22.44 17.62 17.88
N PRO A 677 -23.40 17.97 16.99
CA PRO A 677 -23.10 18.73 15.79
C PRO A 677 -22.53 20.11 16.06
N ALA A 678 -22.87 20.73 17.20
CA ALA A 678 -22.31 22.01 17.60
C ALA A 678 -20.83 21.87 18.01
N SER A 679 -20.47 20.85 18.79
CA SER A 679 -19.07 20.56 19.11
C SER A 679 -18.27 20.16 17.86
N PHE A 680 -18.82 19.30 17.00
CA PHE A 680 -18.22 18.93 15.71
C PHE A 680 -17.90 20.18 14.86
N SER A 681 -18.87 21.08 14.72
CA SER A 681 -18.72 22.30 13.92
C SER A 681 -17.71 23.29 14.51
N ARG A 682 -17.63 23.40 15.85
CA ARG A 682 -16.57 24.19 16.50
C ARG A 682 -15.19 23.58 16.29
N HIS A 683 -15.07 22.26 16.43
CA HIS A 683 -13.80 21.56 16.36
C HIS A 683 -13.20 21.58 14.95
N PHE A 684 -14.00 21.30 13.91
CA PHE A 684 -13.49 21.17 12.53
C PHE A 684 -13.61 22.42 11.68
N PHE A 685 -14.68 23.18 11.83
CA PHE A 685 -14.92 24.37 11.00
C PHE A 685 -14.62 25.67 11.73
N GLY A 686 -14.31 25.63 13.04
CA GLY A 686 -14.07 26.84 13.85
C GLY A 686 -15.29 27.77 13.87
N SER A 687 -16.50 27.20 13.82
CA SER A 687 -17.73 27.95 13.58
C SER A 687 -18.06 28.95 14.68
N THR A 688 -18.51 30.14 14.27
CA THR A 688 -19.03 31.18 15.18
C THR A 688 -20.34 30.74 15.85
N ASP A 689 -20.66 31.31 17.01
CA ASP A 689 -21.92 31.00 17.71
C ASP A 689 -23.17 31.26 16.85
N THR A 690 -23.11 32.24 15.92
CA THR A 690 -24.17 32.49 14.92
C THR A 690 -24.45 31.27 14.04
N TYR A 691 -23.40 30.57 13.59
CA TYR A 691 -23.53 29.34 12.81
C TYR A 691 -23.96 28.15 13.67
N ILE A 692 -23.52 28.10 14.94
CA ILE A 692 -23.98 27.08 15.90
C ILE A 692 -25.49 27.20 16.18
N GLU A 693 -26.05 28.40 16.32
CA GLU A 693 -27.49 28.58 16.48
C GLU A 693 -28.28 28.22 15.21
N LYS A 694 -27.75 28.52 14.00
CA LYS A 694 -28.33 28.03 12.74
C LYS A 694 -28.35 26.49 12.67
N LEU A 695 -27.26 25.82 13.05
CA LEU A 695 -27.19 24.36 13.14
C LEU A 695 -28.24 23.80 14.11
N LYS A 696 -28.29 24.31 15.34
CA LYS A 696 -29.28 23.88 16.34
C LYS A 696 -30.71 23.98 15.78
N ALA A 697 -31.04 25.08 15.10
CA ALA A 697 -32.35 25.27 14.47
C ALA A 697 -32.62 24.22 13.37
N ILE A 698 -31.62 23.85 12.56
CA ILE A 698 -31.74 22.79 11.55
C ILE A 698 -32.05 21.44 12.22
N TYR A 699 -31.28 21.07 13.26
CA TYR A 699 -31.45 19.81 13.98
C TYR A 699 -32.73 19.72 14.82
N GLN A 700 -33.32 20.85 15.20
CA GLN A 700 -34.63 20.92 15.86
C GLN A 700 -35.81 20.75 14.90
N THR A 701 -35.59 20.65 13.58
CA THR A 701 -36.69 20.44 12.62
C THR A 701 -37.29 19.04 12.73
N ASN A 702 -38.62 18.93 12.59
CA ASN A 702 -39.34 17.65 12.58
C ASN A 702 -38.79 16.63 11.56
N PHE A 703 -38.12 17.09 10.49
CA PHE A 703 -37.49 16.22 9.50
C PHE A 703 -36.35 15.38 10.11
N LEU A 704 -35.44 16.01 10.88
CA LEU A 704 -34.34 15.33 11.54
C LEU A 704 -34.75 14.69 12.88
N GLN A 705 -35.71 15.28 13.60
CA GLN A 705 -36.19 14.73 14.88
C GLN A 705 -36.92 13.38 14.74
N VAL A 706 -37.56 13.11 13.60
CA VAL A 706 -38.41 11.91 13.40
C VAL A 706 -37.68 10.78 12.66
N SER A 707 -36.51 11.02 12.07
CA SER A 707 -35.79 10.02 11.26
C SER A 707 -34.31 9.91 11.60
N ASN A 708 -33.90 8.74 12.11
CA ASN A 708 -32.49 8.42 12.38
C ASN A 708 -31.65 8.42 11.10
N PHE A 709 -32.22 7.91 10.00
CA PHE A 709 -31.58 7.85 8.69
C PHE A 709 -31.24 9.26 8.16
N GLU A 710 -32.10 10.25 8.41
CA GLU A 710 -31.82 11.63 8.01
C GLU A 710 -30.79 12.30 8.93
N ARG A 711 -30.73 11.91 10.21
CA ARG A 711 -29.69 12.33 11.15
C ARG A 711 -28.31 11.75 10.80
N GLU A 712 -28.25 10.48 10.41
CA GLU A 712 -27.06 9.77 9.91
C GLU A 712 -26.55 10.45 8.64
N ALA A 713 -27.39 10.58 7.61
CA ALA A 713 -27.03 11.21 6.33
C ALA A 713 -26.55 12.66 6.46
N TYR A 714 -27.08 13.41 7.43
CA TYR A 714 -26.62 14.78 7.70
C TYR A 714 -25.22 14.79 8.34
N LEU A 715 -24.95 13.88 9.28
CA LEU A 715 -23.63 13.73 9.91
C LEU A 715 -22.56 13.22 8.93
N ASP A 716 -22.91 12.26 8.07
CA ASP A 716 -22.02 11.81 6.98
C ASP A 716 -21.66 12.95 6.03
N GLY A 717 -22.59 13.86 5.76
CA GLY A 717 -22.32 15.10 5.02
C GLY A 717 -21.32 16.02 5.72
N LEU A 718 -21.44 16.23 7.04
CA LEU A 718 -20.46 17.01 7.81
C LEU A 718 -19.08 16.34 7.85
N LEU A 719 -19.04 15.00 7.91
CA LEU A 719 -17.79 14.23 7.83
C LEU A 719 -17.14 14.28 6.45
N LEU A 720 -17.94 14.26 5.39
CA LEU A 720 -17.46 14.51 4.05
C LEU A 720 -16.79 15.88 3.97
N LEU A 721 -17.46 16.94 4.45
CA LEU A 721 -16.89 18.29 4.45
C LEU A 721 -15.60 18.39 5.28
N LYS A 722 -15.50 17.73 6.45
CA LYS A 722 -14.27 17.69 7.27
C LYS A 722 -13.04 17.26 6.45
N LYS A 723 -13.21 16.34 5.51
CA LYS A 723 -12.12 15.76 4.70
C LYS A 723 -11.67 16.63 3.52
N LYS A 724 -12.32 17.76 3.24
CA LYS A 724 -12.06 18.55 2.03
C LYS A 724 -11.50 19.91 2.40
N GLU A 725 -10.48 20.35 1.67
CA GLU A 725 -9.75 21.60 1.94
C GLU A 725 -10.67 22.83 2.01
N ASN A 726 -11.67 22.89 1.13
CA ASN A 726 -12.70 23.94 1.09
C ASN A 726 -14.01 23.56 1.82
N GLY A 727 -14.04 22.45 2.57
CA GLY A 727 -15.27 21.94 3.21
C GLY A 727 -15.86 22.90 4.23
N LYS A 728 -15.00 23.69 4.91
CA LYS A 728 -15.42 24.81 5.76
C LYS A 728 -16.20 25.87 4.96
N ASP A 729 -15.67 26.32 3.82
CA ASP A 729 -16.30 27.38 3.02
C ASP A 729 -17.65 26.93 2.45
N VAL A 730 -17.74 25.66 2.04
CA VAL A 730 -19.00 25.02 1.63
C VAL A 730 -20.00 24.97 2.78
N PHE A 731 -19.56 24.56 3.97
CA PHE A 731 -20.37 24.51 5.17
C PHE A 731 -20.94 25.89 5.55
N GLU A 732 -20.09 26.91 5.62
CA GLU A 732 -20.51 28.28 5.95
C GLU A 732 -21.44 28.85 4.86
N THR A 733 -21.17 28.60 3.58
CA THR A 733 -22.05 28.99 2.46
C THR A 733 -23.45 28.40 2.60
N LEU A 734 -23.57 27.11 2.93
CA LEU A 734 -24.87 26.46 3.13
C LEU A 734 -25.65 27.05 4.30
N LEU A 735 -24.98 27.36 5.41
CA LEU A 735 -25.60 28.05 6.54
C LEU A 735 -25.98 29.50 6.22
N ASP A 736 -25.25 30.20 5.35
CA ASP A 736 -25.65 31.54 4.92
C ASP A 736 -26.80 31.57 3.92
N LYS A 737 -27.02 30.47 3.18
CA LYS A 737 -28.22 30.30 2.35
C LYS A 737 -29.42 29.72 3.11
N TYR A 738 -29.23 29.20 4.33
CA TYR A 738 -30.32 28.74 5.20
C TYR A 738 -31.20 29.90 5.66
N ARG A 739 -32.52 29.83 5.39
CA ARG A 739 -33.51 30.87 5.74
C ARG A 739 -34.56 30.39 6.74
N GLY A 740 -34.49 29.14 7.20
CA GLY A 740 -35.46 28.54 8.10
C GLY A 740 -36.78 28.15 7.43
N ALA A 741 -36.80 27.99 6.10
CA ALA A 741 -37.98 27.48 5.41
C ALA A 741 -38.16 25.97 5.69
N LYS A 742 -39.42 25.50 5.63
CA LYS A 742 -39.82 24.13 6.00
C LYS A 742 -39.00 23.01 5.35
N ASP A 743 -38.50 23.24 4.13
CA ASP A 743 -37.75 22.25 3.36
C ASP A 743 -36.23 22.52 3.34
N ASP A 744 -35.73 23.61 3.92
CA ASP A 744 -34.29 23.98 3.87
C ASP A 744 -33.39 22.86 4.42
N SER A 745 -33.76 22.23 5.55
CA SER A 745 -33.01 21.10 6.12
C SER A 745 -32.96 19.89 5.19
N LYS A 746 -34.01 19.66 4.38
CA LYS A 746 -34.01 18.61 3.35
C LYS A 746 -33.08 18.96 2.19
N ARG A 747 -33.04 20.24 1.79
CA ARG A 747 -32.15 20.73 0.72
C ARG A 747 -30.69 20.61 1.12
N ILE A 748 -30.31 20.97 2.35
CA ILE A 748 -28.94 20.79 2.83
C ILE A 748 -28.56 19.30 2.83
N ARG A 749 -29.42 18.43 3.37
CA ARG A 749 -29.24 16.97 3.30
C ARG A 749 -29.09 16.47 1.86
N ARG A 750 -29.88 17.01 0.91
CA ARG A 750 -29.78 16.65 -0.51
C ARG A 750 -28.46 17.14 -1.12
N ILE A 751 -28.01 18.34 -0.82
CA ILE A 751 -26.71 18.86 -1.28
C ILE A 751 -25.56 18.01 -0.73
N PHE A 752 -25.64 17.54 0.53
CA PHE A 752 -24.69 16.57 1.07
C PHE A 752 -24.71 15.24 0.32
N GLN A 753 -25.88 14.70 -0.03
CA GLN A 753 -25.98 13.49 -0.86
C GLN A 753 -25.32 13.71 -2.23
N LEU A 754 -25.58 14.84 -2.90
CA LEU A 754 -24.98 15.17 -4.20
C LEU A 754 -23.45 15.35 -4.09
N LEU A 755 -22.95 15.98 -3.03
CA LEU A 755 -21.51 16.10 -2.76
C LEU A 755 -20.86 14.73 -2.49
N ALA A 756 -21.54 13.83 -1.78
CA ALA A 756 -21.06 12.47 -1.53
C ALA A 756 -20.99 11.66 -2.83
N THR A 757 -22.00 11.76 -3.70
CA THR A 757 -21.99 11.15 -5.04
C THR A 757 -20.85 11.71 -5.90
N LEU A 758 -20.62 13.02 -5.88
CA LEU A 758 -19.48 13.65 -6.58
C LEU A 758 -18.12 13.17 -6.06
N ASP A 759 -17.96 13.03 -4.74
CA ASP A 759 -16.73 12.50 -4.16
C ASP A 759 -16.53 11.01 -4.47
N GLY A 760 -17.61 10.22 -4.44
CA GLY A 760 -17.61 8.82 -4.88
C GLY A 760 -17.24 8.66 -6.35
N LEU A 761 -17.59 9.64 -7.20
CA LEU A 761 -17.14 9.77 -8.60
C LEU A 761 -15.71 10.31 -8.73
N GLY A 762 -14.98 10.48 -7.62
CA GLY A 762 -13.59 10.95 -7.59
C GLY A 762 -13.43 12.43 -7.96
N GLU A 763 -14.46 13.25 -7.81
CA GLU A 763 -14.43 14.67 -8.14
C GLU A 763 -15.30 15.50 -7.20
N TYR A 764 -14.80 15.75 -5.99
CA TYR A 764 -15.42 16.69 -5.06
C TYR A 764 -15.42 18.11 -5.65
N ALA A 765 -16.60 18.59 -6.06
CA ALA A 765 -16.80 19.91 -6.63
C ALA A 765 -18.11 20.54 -6.14
N PHE A 766 -18.02 21.45 -5.17
CA PHE A 766 -19.16 22.29 -4.80
C PHE A 766 -19.34 23.42 -5.82
N VAL A 767 -20.55 23.53 -6.38
CA VAL A 767 -20.93 24.59 -7.31
C VAL A 767 -22.06 25.43 -6.74
N SER A 768 -22.00 26.74 -6.98
CA SER A 768 -23.02 27.70 -6.64
C SER A 768 -23.63 28.31 -7.91
N PRO A 769 -24.88 28.81 -7.85
CA PRO A 769 -25.50 29.59 -8.91
C PRO A 769 -24.59 30.64 -9.54
N ASP A 770 -24.68 30.73 -10.86
CA ASP A 770 -23.94 31.69 -11.68
C ASP A 770 -24.27 33.15 -11.27
N GLN A 771 -23.21 33.91 -10.99
CA GLN A 771 -23.30 35.32 -10.60
C GLN A 771 -23.84 36.21 -11.73
N ASP A 772 -23.64 35.84 -13.00
CA ASP A 772 -24.22 36.57 -14.13
C ASP A 772 -25.74 36.35 -14.22
N LYS A 773 -26.25 35.14 -13.90
CA LYS A 773 -27.70 34.91 -13.74
C LYS A 773 -28.28 35.76 -12.60
N GLU A 774 -27.62 35.78 -11.43
CA GLU A 774 -28.03 36.62 -10.29
C GLU A 774 -28.04 38.11 -10.66
N LYS A 775 -26.99 38.59 -11.34
CA LYS A 775 -26.89 39.97 -11.80
C LYS A 775 -28.01 40.33 -12.80
N ASN A 776 -28.27 39.49 -13.79
CA ASN A 776 -29.35 39.72 -14.77
C ASN A 776 -30.73 39.84 -14.10
N PHE A 777 -31.03 39.02 -13.08
CA PHE A 777 -32.26 39.16 -12.30
C PHE A 777 -32.31 40.46 -11.50
N ASN A 778 -31.20 40.88 -10.88
CA ASN A 778 -31.11 42.14 -10.16
C ASN A 778 -31.29 43.36 -11.07
N ASP A 779 -30.66 43.36 -12.25
CA ASP A 779 -30.76 44.42 -13.25
C ASP A 779 -32.20 44.52 -13.79
N GLU A 780 -32.86 43.39 -14.12
CA GLU A 780 -34.27 43.39 -14.56
C GLU A 780 -35.23 43.86 -13.46
N ILE A 781 -34.99 43.48 -12.20
CA ILE A 781 -35.78 43.98 -11.06
C ILE A 781 -35.60 45.49 -10.89
N ALA A 782 -34.38 46.01 -11.02
CA ALA A 782 -34.09 47.44 -10.90
C ALA A 782 -34.78 48.27 -12.00
N ASP A 783 -34.74 47.80 -13.25
CA ASP A 783 -35.42 48.45 -14.38
C ASP A 783 -36.95 48.42 -14.21
N LEU A 784 -37.53 47.30 -13.77
CA LEU A 784 -38.97 47.22 -13.48
C LEU A 784 -39.39 48.08 -12.28
N GLN A 785 -38.55 48.23 -11.24
CA GLN A 785 -38.81 49.15 -10.12
C GLN A 785 -38.82 50.61 -10.56
N LYS A 786 -37.94 50.97 -11.50
CA LYS A 786 -37.90 52.29 -12.14
C LYS A 786 -39.16 52.53 -12.99
N GLU A 787 -39.59 51.55 -13.78
CA GLU A 787 -40.83 51.61 -14.56
C GLU A 787 -42.08 51.73 -13.66
N TYR A 788 -42.16 50.92 -12.60
CA TYR A 788 -43.23 50.94 -11.58
C TYR A 788 -43.39 52.31 -10.88
N SER A 789 -42.30 53.07 -10.80
CA SER A 789 -42.26 54.41 -10.22
C SER A 789 -42.68 55.51 -11.19
N GLN A 790 -42.62 55.26 -12.50
CA GLN A 790 -42.94 56.22 -13.57
C GLN A 790 -44.37 56.03 -14.13
N THR A 791 -44.87 54.79 -14.15
CA THR A 791 -46.20 54.44 -14.67
C THR A 791 -47.33 54.94 -13.77
N GLN A 792 -48.24 55.73 -14.35
CA GLN A 792 -49.48 56.20 -13.68
C GLN A 792 -50.70 55.30 -13.94
N ASP A 793 -50.66 54.42 -14.95
CA ASP A 793 -51.74 53.45 -15.17
C ASP A 793 -51.77 52.38 -14.06
N LYS A 794 -52.92 52.27 -13.39
CA LYS A 794 -53.16 51.32 -12.31
C LYS A 794 -53.15 49.86 -12.77
N ALA A 795 -53.52 49.58 -14.03
CA ALA A 795 -53.49 48.22 -14.57
C ALA A 795 -52.06 47.77 -14.82
N GLU A 796 -51.29 48.54 -15.59
CA GLU A 796 -49.89 48.22 -15.89
C GLU A 796 -49.01 48.25 -14.63
N ARG A 797 -49.24 49.18 -13.70
CA ARG A 797 -48.54 49.21 -12.41
C ARG A 797 -48.77 47.95 -11.57
N LYS A 798 -49.95 47.32 -11.64
CA LYS A 798 -50.22 46.01 -11.02
C LYS A 798 -49.46 44.88 -11.73
N ARG A 799 -49.40 44.90 -13.07
CA ARG A 799 -48.66 43.93 -13.88
C ARG A 799 -47.15 43.97 -13.58
N ILE A 800 -46.56 45.17 -13.57
CA ILE A 800 -45.14 45.38 -13.26
C ILE A 800 -44.84 44.88 -11.84
N LYS A 801 -45.69 45.22 -10.84
CA LYS A 801 -45.51 44.72 -9.47
C LYS A 801 -45.51 43.18 -9.42
N ASN A 802 -46.51 42.54 -10.03
CA ASN A 802 -46.57 41.07 -10.07
C ASN A 802 -45.30 40.47 -10.72
N LYS A 803 -44.73 41.13 -11.73
CA LYS A 803 -43.48 40.69 -12.37
C LYS A 803 -42.27 40.88 -11.44
N ILE A 804 -42.14 42.01 -10.74
CA ILE A 804 -41.12 42.23 -9.71
C ILE A 804 -41.23 41.18 -8.60
N ASP A 805 -42.43 40.94 -8.08
CA ASP A 805 -42.67 39.95 -7.02
C ASP A 805 -42.26 38.53 -7.51
N THR A 806 -42.58 38.18 -8.77
CA THR A 806 -42.19 36.90 -9.39
C THR A 806 -40.68 36.77 -9.59
N LEU A 807 -40.02 37.80 -10.14
CA LEU A 807 -38.56 37.81 -10.34
C LEU A 807 -37.82 37.80 -9.01
N THR A 808 -38.34 38.48 -7.98
CA THR A 808 -37.77 38.47 -6.63
C THR A 808 -37.84 37.06 -6.02
N VAL A 809 -38.95 36.33 -6.21
CA VAL A 809 -39.05 34.92 -5.80
C VAL A 809 -38.11 34.03 -6.61
N ASN A 810 -37.95 34.26 -7.91
CA ASN A 810 -37.02 33.50 -8.75
C ASN A 810 -35.55 33.75 -8.34
N LEU A 811 -35.17 35.01 -8.11
CA LEU A 811 -33.86 35.38 -7.58
C LEU A 811 -33.63 34.79 -6.18
N GLN A 812 -34.64 34.79 -5.31
CA GLN A 812 -34.56 34.16 -3.98
C GLN A 812 -34.41 32.64 -4.06
N ASN A 813 -35.02 31.98 -5.03
CA ASN A 813 -34.85 30.55 -5.29
C ASN A 813 -33.44 30.27 -5.82
N LEU A 814 -32.99 31.01 -6.83
CA LEU A 814 -31.66 30.91 -7.44
C LEU A 814 -30.57 31.11 -6.37
N THR A 815 -30.58 32.24 -5.66
CA THR A 815 -29.53 32.62 -4.69
C THR A 815 -29.59 31.86 -3.36
N GLY A 816 -30.59 31.01 -3.15
CA GLY A 816 -30.79 30.21 -1.94
C GLY A 816 -30.36 28.75 -2.11
N LEU A 817 -30.69 27.91 -1.11
CA LEU A 817 -30.38 26.47 -1.14
C LEU A 817 -30.95 25.73 -2.35
N ARG A 818 -32.06 26.21 -2.92
CA ARG A 818 -32.67 25.60 -4.12
C ARG A 818 -31.78 25.72 -5.35
N GLY A 819 -31.27 26.90 -5.69
CA GLY A 819 -30.39 27.04 -6.84
C GLY A 819 -29.04 26.33 -6.66
N ILE A 820 -28.53 26.22 -5.43
CA ILE A 820 -27.37 25.37 -5.13
C ILE A 820 -27.71 23.90 -5.44
N GLU A 821 -28.84 23.39 -4.96
CA GLU A 821 -29.28 22.02 -5.23
C GLU A 821 -29.50 21.75 -6.73
N ASP A 822 -30.06 22.71 -7.46
CA ASP A 822 -30.30 22.63 -8.92
C ASP A 822 -28.96 22.58 -9.71
N GLU A 823 -27.98 23.44 -9.40
CA GLU A 823 -26.66 23.46 -10.07
C GLU A 823 -25.78 22.25 -9.65
N MET A 824 -25.83 21.85 -8.37
CA MET A 824 -25.18 20.63 -7.87
C MET A 824 -25.74 19.36 -8.55
N THR A 825 -27.05 19.36 -8.83
CA THR A 825 -27.72 18.28 -9.57
C THR A 825 -27.18 18.18 -10.99
N GLN A 826 -27.09 19.31 -11.71
CA GLN A 826 -26.47 19.34 -13.04
C GLN A 826 -25.02 18.88 -12.99
N ARG A 827 -24.25 19.29 -11.98
CA ARG A 827 -22.86 18.88 -11.82
C ARG A 827 -22.69 17.37 -11.60
N VAL A 828 -23.57 16.73 -10.82
CA VAL A 828 -23.59 15.26 -10.68
C VAL A 828 -23.83 14.59 -12.04
N VAL A 829 -24.80 15.07 -12.83
CA VAL A 829 -25.10 14.50 -14.15
C VAL A 829 -23.89 14.63 -15.11
N GLU A 830 -23.25 15.80 -15.16
CA GLU A 830 -22.04 16.03 -15.96
C GLU A 830 -20.88 15.10 -15.56
N VAL A 831 -20.57 15.04 -14.26
CA VAL A 831 -19.46 14.26 -13.72
C VAL A 831 -19.72 12.76 -13.89
N ALA A 832 -20.95 12.29 -13.63
CA ALA A 832 -21.35 10.91 -13.85
C ALA A 832 -21.17 10.50 -15.33
N CYS A 833 -21.69 11.29 -16.27
CA CYS A 833 -21.52 10.99 -17.70
C CYS A 833 -20.03 10.92 -18.10
N ARG A 834 -19.21 11.88 -17.66
CA ARG A 834 -17.77 11.90 -17.96
C ARG A 834 -17.01 10.75 -17.33
N ARG A 835 -17.18 10.50 -16.03
CA ARG A 835 -16.44 9.46 -15.26
C ARG A 835 -16.80 8.05 -15.72
N LEU A 836 -18.04 7.84 -16.10
CA LEU A 836 -18.54 6.56 -16.62
C LEU A 836 -18.35 6.42 -18.14
N ALA A 837 -17.77 7.42 -18.81
CA ALA A 837 -17.60 7.48 -20.28
C ALA A 837 -18.92 7.27 -21.07
N LEU A 838 -20.05 7.73 -20.51
CA LEU A 838 -21.36 7.63 -21.15
C LEU A 838 -21.51 8.72 -22.24
N PRO A 839 -22.07 8.39 -23.42
CA PRO A 839 -22.37 9.38 -24.46
C PRO A 839 -23.31 10.49 -23.97
N ALA A 840 -23.23 11.68 -24.58
CA ALA A 840 -23.99 12.86 -24.15
C ALA A 840 -25.52 12.66 -24.12
N GLU A 841 -26.07 11.76 -24.94
CA GLU A 841 -27.50 11.38 -24.93
C GLU A 841 -27.98 10.80 -23.59
N TYR A 842 -27.06 10.29 -22.76
CA TYR A 842 -27.37 9.77 -21.43
C TYR A 842 -27.55 10.87 -20.39
N GLN A 843 -27.08 12.11 -20.61
CA GLN A 843 -27.28 13.22 -19.66
C GLN A 843 -28.77 13.44 -19.37
N ALA A 844 -29.60 13.58 -20.41
CA ALA A 844 -31.04 13.74 -20.27
C ALA A 844 -31.73 12.50 -19.65
N LYS A 845 -31.20 11.30 -19.88
CA LYS A 845 -31.73 10.05 -19.26
C LYS A 845 -31.42 9.99 -17.76
N ILE A 846 -30.20 10.37 -17.35
CA ILE A 846 -29.81 10.43 -15.94
C ILE A 846 -30.59 11.55 -15.25
N GLU A 847 -30.66 12.75 -15.82
CA GLU A 847 -31.41 13.88 -15.26
C GLU A 847 -32.88 13.52 -15.01
N ALA A 848 -33.54 12.88 -15.98
CA ALA A 848 -34.94 12.43 -15.85
C ALA A 848 -35.16 11.33 -14.80
N LYS A 849 -34.13 10.53 -14.46
CA LYS A 849 -34.19 9.42 -13.49
C LYS A 849 -33.35 9.64 -12.24
N LEU A 850 -32.82 10.85 -11.99
CA LEU A 850 -31.74 11.03 -11.01
C LEU A 850 -32.17 10.64 -9.59
N GLU A 851 -33.42 10.90 -9.20
CA GLU A 851 -33.95 10.47 -7.90
C GLU A 851 -34.02 8.95 -7.75
N GLU A 852 -34.38 8.23 -8.81
CA GLU A 852 -34.42 6.77 -8.82
C GLU A 852 -33.00 6.19 -8.71
N ILE A 853 -32.07 6.75 -9.49
CA ILE A 853 -30.65 6.39 -9.54
C ILE A 853 -29.93 6.65 -8.21
N LEU A 854 -30.22 7.77 -7.55
CA LEU A 854 -29.66 8.10 -6.23
C LEU A 854 -30.34 7.32 -5.09
N LYS A 855 -31.63 6.98 -5.22
CA LYS A 855 -32.33 6.15 -4.24
C LYS A 855 -31.92 4.67 -4.31
N SER A 856 -31.59 4.16 -5.49
CA SER A 856 -31.07 2.80 -5.66
C SER A 856 -29.61 2.67 -5.18
N GLY A 857 -28.86 3.78 -5.13
CA GLY A 857 -27.42 3.79 -4.86
C GLY A 857 -26.58 3.37 -6.05
N LEU A 858 -27.14 3.37 -7.27
CA LEU A 858 -26.45 2.91 -8.48
C LEU A 858 -25.17 3.72 -8.74
N LEU A 859 -25.23 5.05 -8.60
CA LEU A 859 -24.04 5.89 -8.83
C LEU A 859 -22.93 5.59 -7.82
N ASP A 860 -23.26 5.40 -6.54
CA ASP A 860 -22.29 5.09 -5.50
C ASP A 860 -21.59 3.74 -5.77
N ILE A 861 -22.38 2.70 -6.13
CA ILE A 861 -21.84 1.38 -6.49
C ILE A 861 -20.90 1.49 -7.70
N VAL A 862 -21.39 2.08 -8.79
CA VAL A 862 -20.65 2.13 -10.05
C VAL A 862 -19.43 3.03 -9.92
N SER A 863 -19.51 4.13 -9.17
CA SER A 863 -18.36 5.02 -8.98
C SER A 863 -17.27 4.37 -8.14
N THR A 864 -17.62 3.69 -7.05
CA THR A 864 -16.68 2.92 -6.23
C THR A 864 -16.01 1.82 -7.05
N LEU A 865 -16.78 1.05 -7.82
CA LEU A 865 -16.22 0.02 -8.71
C LEU A 865 -15.32 0.62 -9.79
N ALA A 866 -15.72 1.71 -10.44
CA ALA A 866 -14.94 2.38 -11.48
C ALA A 866 -13.60 2.90 -10.95
N GLY A 867 -13.58 3.49 -9.74
CA GLY A 867 -12.37 3.91 -9.05
C GLY A 867 -11.47 2.74 -8.67
N ASN A 868 -12.04 1.66 -8.12
CA ASN A 868 -11.31 0.45 -7.78
C ASN A 868 -10.65 -0.21 -9.00
N TYR A 869 -11.33 -0.27 -10.15
CA TYR A 869 -10.77 -0.83 -11.38
C TYR A 869 -9.76 0.08 -12.06
N GLU A 870 -9.85 1.40 -11.87
CA GLU A 870 -8.83 2.36 -12.30
C GLU A 870 -7.55 2.21 -11.46
N ALA A 871 -7.68 2.10 -10.13
CA ALA A 871 -6.56 1.83 -9.22
C ALA A 871 -5.91 0.45 -9.47
N LYS A 872 -6.71 -0.58 -9.78
CA LYS A 872 -6.23 -1.93 -10.15
C LYS A 872 -5.70 -2.02 -11.61
N ASN A 873 -5.75 -0.93 -12.39
CA ASN A 873 -5.39 -0.90 -13.83
C ASN A 873 -6.10 -1.97 -14.68
N GLN A 874 -7.43 -2.08 -14.53
CA GLN A 874 -8.28 -3.08 -15.20
C GLN A 874 -9.24 -2.43 -16.23
N PRO A 875 -8.74 -1.96 -17.38
CA PRO A 875 -9.54 -1.19 -18.34
C PRO A 875 -10.70 -1.99 -18.96
N GLU A 876 -10.55 -3.30 -19.18
CA GLU A 876 -11.61 -4.15 -19.73
C GLU A 876 -12.77 -4.34 -18.74
N VAL A 877 -12.48 -4.47 -17.45
CA VAL A 877 -13.50 -4.57 -16.39
C VAL A 877 -14.25 -3.24 -16.25
N LYS A 878 -13.52 -2.11 -16.27
CA LYS A 878 -14.11 -0.76 -16.28
C LYS A 878 -14.99 -0.51 -17.51
N LYS A 879 -14.60 -0.99 -18.68
CA LYS A 879 -15.39 -0.92 -19.92
C LYS A 879 -16.68 -1.74 -19.83
N LEU A 880 -16.64 -2.94 -19.24
CA LEU A 880 -17.85 -3.72 -18.97
C LEU A 880 -18.80 -3.00 -18.00
N LEU A 881 -18.25 -2.40 -16.93
CA LEU A 881 -19.02 -1.60 -15.97
C LEU A 881 -19.74 -0.41 -16.65
N THR A 882 -19.07 0.31 -17.56
CA THR A 882 -19.68 1.37 -18.37
C THR A 882 -20.86 0.83 -19.18
N ASN A 883 -20.69 -0.30 -19.87
CA ASN A 883 -21.75 -0.91 -20.69
C ASN A 883 -22.95 -1.33 -19.84
N ILE A 884 -22.71 -2.04 -18.73
CA ILE A 884 -23.75 -2.42 -17.75
C ILE A 884 -24.54 -1.17 -17.32
N THR A 885 -23.83 -0.12 -16.91
CA THR A 885 -24.45 1.10 -16.37
C THR A 885 -25.27 1.84 -17.44
N ALA A 886 -24.79 1.88 -18.68
CA ALA A 886 -25.53 2.45 -19.80
C ALA A 886 -26.88 1.76 -19.98
N HIS A 887 -26.92 0.42 -20.00
CA HIS A 887 -28.18 -0.33 -20.18
C HIS A 887 -29.09 -0.31 -18.94
N ILE A 888 -28.55 -0.17 -17.73
CA ILE A 888 -29.37 0.09 -16.53
C ILE A 888 -30.08 1.45 -16.63
N ILE A 889 -29.35 2.52 -16.99
CA ILE A 889 -29.92 3.87 -17.18
C ILE A 889 -30.92 3.86 -18.37
N GLY A 890 -30.57 3.15 -19.45
CA GLY A 890 -31.41 2.94 -20.63
C GLY A 890 -32.74 2.24 -20.31
N GLY A 891 -32.74 1.32 -19.33
CA GLY A 891 -33.89 0.48 -19.01
C GLY A 891 -33.98 -0.78 -19.89
N ASP A 892 -32.90 -1.14 -20.58
CA ASP A 892 -32.79 -2.25 -21.52
C ASP A 892 -31.76 -3.32 -21.08
N PHE A 893 -31.31 -3.26 -19.82
CA PHE A 893 -30.33 -4.17 -19.22
C PHE A 893 -30.63 -5.66 -19.43
N GLU A 894 -31.87 -6.10 -19.17
CA GLU A 894 -32.27 -7.51 -19.34
C GLU A 894 -32.15 -7.95 -20.81
N GLN A 895 -32.62 -7.13 -21.75
CA GLN A 895 -32.53 -7.39 -23.18
C GLN A 895 -31.06 -7.49 -23.61
N TRP A 896 -30.22 -6.53 -23.21
CA TRP A 896 -28.78 -6.53 -23.50
C TRP A 896 -28.08 -7.78 -22.97
N ARG A 897 -28.35 -8.14 -21.71
CA ARG A 897 -27.73 -9.28 -21.02
C ARG A 897 -27.98 -10.60 -21.75
N TYR A 898 -29.17 -10.77 -22.34
CA TYR A 898 -29.53 -11.99 -23.05
C TYR A 898 -29.31 -11.96 -24.57
N SER A 899 -29.20 -10.78 -25.20
CA SER A 899 -28.96 -10.65 -26.65
C SER A 899 -27.47 -10.55 -27.03
N HIS A 900 -26.55 -10.56 -26.07
CA HIS A 900 -25.12 -10.44 -26.34
C HIS A 900 -24.52 -11.75 -26.91
N GLU A 901 -23.55 -11.66 -27.83
CA GLU A 901 -22.96 -12.83 -28.52
C GLU A 901 -22.40 -13.88 -27.53
N ARG A 902 -21.71 -13.44 -26.47
CA ARG A 902 -21.23 -14.34 -25.41
C ARG A 902 -22.37 -15.05 -24.68
N SER A 903 -23.55 -14.43 -24.60
CA SER A 903 -24.74 -15.03 -23.97
C SER A 903 -25.31 -16.17 -24.82
N GLU A 904 -25.25 -16.07 -26.15
CA GLU A 904 -25.60 -17.20 -27.03
C GLU A 904 -24.65 -18.40 -26.85
N GLN A 905 -23.35 -18.15 -26.66
CA GLN A 905 -22.33 -19.18 -26.39
C GLN A 905 -22.48 -19.79 -24.99
N GLN A 906 -22.78 -18.96 -24.00
CA GLN A 906 -23.04 -19.35 -22.61
C GLN A 906 -24.28 -20.25 -22.48
N LEU A 907 -25.35 -19.95 -23.23
CA LEU A 907 -26.60 -20.72 -23.27
C LEU A 907 -26.61 -21.78 -24.40
N LEU A 908 -25.46 -22.13 -24.98
CA LEU A 908 -25.34 -23.07 -26.09
C LEU A 908 -25.66 -24.50 -25.65
N GLY A 909 -26.72 -25.08 -26.22
CA GLY A 909 -27.20 -26.43 -25.88
C GLY A 909 -28.52 -26.46 -25.09
N LEU A 910 -29.12 -25.29 -24.86
CA LEU A 910 -30.55 -25.15 -24.52
C LEU A 910 -31.40 -25.06 -25.80
N THR A 911 -32.61 -25.63 -25.78
CA THR A 911 -33.66 -25.32 -26.78
C THR A 911 -34.19 -23.89 -26.59
N ASN A 912 -34.96 -23.36 -27.54
CA ASN A 912 -35.56 -22.03 -27.40
C ASN A 912 -36.49 -21.95 -26.16
N GLU A 913 -37.33 -22.96 -25.96
CA GLU A 913 -38.19 -23.10 -24.77
C GLU A 913 -37.37 -23.11 -23.47
N GLN A 914 -36.23 -23.80 -23.45
CA GLN A 914 -35.33 -23.82 -22.29
C GLN A 914 -34.59 -22.49 -22.09
N LYS A 915 -34.29 -21.74 -23.16
CA LYS A 915 -33.73 -20.38 -23.07
C LYS A 915 -34.76 -19.40 -22.51
N GLU A 916 -36.01 -19.47 -22.97
CA GLU A 916 -37.11 -18.67 -22.42
C GLU A 916 -37.35 -18.99 -20.94
N LEU A 917 -37.38 -20.28 -20.56
CA LEU A 917 -37.46 -20.73 -19.17
C LEU A 917 -36.26 -20.28 -18.32
N TRP A 918 -35.06 -20.22 -18.91
CA TRP A 918 -33.87 -19.73 -18.21
C TRP A 918 -33.95 -18.22 -17.98
N GLN A 919 -34.29 -17.46 -19.03
CA GLN A 919 -34.40 -16.01 -19.00
C GLN A 919 -35.44 -15.55 -17.98
N GLN A 920 -36.66 -16.06 -18.08
CA GLN A 920 -37.76 -15.73 -17.17
C GLN A 920 -37.42 -16.17 -15.73
N ALA A 921 -37.72 -15.31 -14.76
CA ALA A 921 -37.75 -15.69 -13.36
C ALA A 921 -38.90 -16.69 -13.12
N GLN A 922 -38.63 -17.78 -12.42
CA GLN A 922 -39.68 -18.72 -12.04
C GLN A 922 -40.66 -18.10 -11.02
N GLU A 923 -41.86 -18.69 -10.92
CA GLU A 923 -42.81 -18.33 -9.86
C GLU A 923 -42.13 -18.52 -8.48
N PRO A 924 -42.20 -17.51 -7.59
CA PRO A 924 -41.56 -17.60 -6.28
C PRO A 924 -42.06 -18.78 -5.46
N VAL A 925 -41.15 -19.57 -4.91
CA VAL A 925 -41.49 -20.70 -4.03
C VAL A 925 -41.60 -20.20 -2.61
N THR A 926 -42.83 -19.93 -2.16
CA THR A 926 -43.13 -19.65 -0.76
C THR A 926 -43.30 -20.95 0.01
N VAL A 927 -42.44 -21.17 1.01
CA VAL A 927 -42.57 -22.24 2.00
C VAL A 927 -43.08 -21.62 3.30
N GLN A 928 -44.16 -22.16 3.86
CA GLN A 928 -44.53 -21.87 5.23
C GLN A 928 -43.47 -22.52 6.12
N VAL A 929 -42.88 -21.77 7.04
CA VAL A 929 -41.95 -22.36 8.01
C VAL A 929 -42.81 -23.14 8.99
N GLU A 930 -42.94 -24.46 8.78
CA GLU A 930 -43.64 -25.35 9.69
C GLU A 930 -42.86 -25.41 11.00
N LEU A 931 -43.30 -24.59 11.95
CA LEU A 931 -42.82 -24.57 13.31
C LEU A 931 -43.01 -25.98 13.88
N ALA A 932 -41.90 -26.66 14.20
CA ALA A 932 -41.86 -28.08 14.53
C ALA A 932 -43.05 -28.54 15.40
N GLU A 933 -43.69 -29.65 15.01
CA GLU A 933 -44.99 -30.10 15.54
C GLU A 933 -45.02 -30.34 17.06
N ASP A 934 -43.88 -30.42 17.75
CA ASP A 934 -43.84 -30.29 19.20
C ASP A 934 -43.62 -28.83 19.62
N GLU A 935 -44.73 -28.10 19.78
CA GLU A 935 -44.73 -26.78 20.43
C GLU A 935 -44.04 -26.83 21.80
N ARG A 936 -43.98 -28.02 22.43
CA ARG A 936 -43.25 -28.30 23.68
C ARG A 936 -41.73 -28.39 23.51
N GLY A 937 -41.23 -28.90 22.38
CA GLY A 937 -39.80 -28.96 22.04
C GLY A 937 -39.29 -27.58 21.64
N ARG A 938 -39.99 -26.88 20.74
CA ARG A 938 -39.68 -25.48 20.44
C ARG A 938 -39.71 -24.60 21.70
N ARG A 939 -40.75 -24.69 22.53
CA ARG A 939 -40.78 -23.97 23.82
C ARG A 939 -39.69 -24.44 24.77
N SER A 940 -39.27 -25.71 24.73
CA SER A 940 -38.14 -26.21 25.50
C SER A 940 -36.83 -25.57 25.05
N ASP A 941 -36.58 -25.44 23.75
CA ASP A 941 -35.35 -24.85 23.24
C ASP A 941 -35.32 -23.32 23.37
N GLU A 942 -36.44 -22.63 23.13
CA GLU A 942 -36.57 -21.20 23.42
C GLU A 942 -36.43 -20.89 24.92
N LEU A 943 -37.06 -21.69 25.78
CA LEU A 943 -36.92 -21.59 27.24
C LEU A 943 -35.49 -21.89 27.68
N LYS A 944 -34.85 -22.92 27.12
CA LYS A 944 -33.48 -23.31 27.44
C LYS A 944 -32.48 -22.24 27.03
N ALA A 945 -32.63 -21.66 25.84
CA ALA A 945 -31.81 -20.53 25.40
C ALA A 945 -32.02 -19.28 26.29
N ALA A 946 -33.27 -18.97 26.64
CA ALA A 946 -33.58 -17.89 27.57
C ALA A 946 -33.01 -18.14 28.98
N GLN A 947 -33.11 -19.37 29.49
CA GLN A 947 -32.56 -19.80 30.77
C GLN A 947 -31.02 -19.77 30.75
N GLU A 948 -30.37 -20.16 29.66
CA GLU A 948 -28.93 -20.10 29.49
C GLU A 948 -28.42 -18.65 29.46
N ILE A 949 -29.10 -17.75 28.74
CA ILE A 949 -28.83 -16.30 28.80
C ILE A 949 -29.01 -15.77 30.24
N ILE A 950 -30.06 -16.18 30.95
CA ILE A 950 -30.28 -15.79 32.35
C ILE A 950 -29.20 -16.36 33.29
N GLN A 951 -28.73 -17.60 33.09
CA GLN A 951 -27.58 -18.14 33.84
C GLN A 951 -26.31 -17.33 33.57
N ASN A 952 -26.06 -16.94 32.33
CA ASN A 952 -24.88 -16.16 31.97
C ASN A 952 -24.95 -14.72 32.55
N VAL A 953 -26.12 -14.09 32.53
CA VAL A 953 -26.39 -12.81 33.23
C VAL A 953 -26.17 -12.95 34.74
N LYS A 954 -26.67 -14.03 35.36
CA LYS A 954 -26.49 -14.34 36.79
C LYS A 954 -25.02 -14.62 37.13
N GLY A 955 -24.27 -15.25 36.22
CA GLY A 955 -22.83 -15.42 36.27
C GLY A 955 -22.12 -14.07 36.31
N HIS A 956 -22.32 -13.22 35.30
CA HIS A 956 -21.67 -11.91 35.23
C HIS A 956 -22.02 -10.95 36.37
N ILE A 957 -23.25 -11.01 36.90
CA ILE A 957 -23.59 -10.25 38.11
C ILE A 957 -22.83 -10.80 39.34
N ARG A 958 -22.59 -12.11 39.44
CA ARG A 958 -21.71 -12.68 40.50
C ARG A 958 -20.24 -12.36 40.27
N ASP A 959 -19.75 -12.38 39.02
CA ASP A 959 -18.36 -12.07 38.70
C ASP A 959 -18.03 -10.61 39.03
N SER A 960 -18.98 -9.70 38.81
CA SER A 960 -18.87 -8.27 39.15
C SER A 960 -19.23 -7.95 40.61
N GLN A 961 -20.16 -8.71 41.21
CA GLN A 961 -20.57 -8.58 42.61
C GLN A 961 -20.65 -9.97 43.29
N PRO A 962 -19.53 -10.53 43.79
CA PRO A 962 -19.47 -11.89 44.35
C PRO A 962 -20.42 -12.18 45.52
N ASN A 963 -20.92 -11.12 46.17
CA ASN A 963 -21.85 -11.21 47.30
C ASN A 963 -23.33 -11.02 46.89
N PHE A 964 -23.65 -10.90 45.60
CA PHE A 964 -25.03 -10.72 45.14
C PHE A 964 -25.81 -12.04 45.27
N ASP A 965 -26.75 -12.07 46.22
CA ASP A 965 -27.52 -13.27 46.54
C ASP A 965 -28.82 -13.35 45.72
N PHE A 966 -28.89 -14.34 44.83
CA PHE A 966 -30.06 -14.66 44.02
C PHE A 966 -31.01 -15.66 44.72
N SER A 967 -30.91 -15.86 46.03
CA SER A 967 -31.80 -16.76 46.77
C SER A 967 -33.21 -16.20 46.92
N SER A 968 -34.21 -17.09 46.95
CA SER A 968 -35.59 -16.75 47.31
C SER A 968 -35.70 -16.15 48.72
N GLU A 969 -34.78 -16.51 49.62
CA GLU A 969 -34.67 -15.96 50.97
C GLU A 969 -34.25 -14.48 50.93
N ARG A 970 -33.26 -14.11 50.11
CA ARG A 970 -32.87 -12.71 49.89
C ARG A 970 -34.05 -11.88 49.35
N ALA A 971 -34.76 -12.38 48.34
CA ALA A 971 -35.96 -11.71 47.83
C ALA A 971 -37.03 -11.50 48.91
N HIS A 972 -37.25 -12.50 49.78
CA HIS A 972 -38.19 -12.37 50.90
C HIS A 972 -37.74 -11.32 51.93
N LEU A 973 -36.46 -11.32 52.31
CA LEU A 973 -35.88 -10.33 53.24
C LEU A 973 -35.94 -8.90 52.67
N LEU A 974 -35.69 -8.73 51.38
CA LEU A 974 -35.85 -7.44 50.68
C LEU A 974 -37.30 -6.97 50.69
N ALA A 975 -38.27 -7.84 50.36
CA ALA A 975 -39.69 -7.52 50.42
C ALA A 975 -40.15 -7.05 51.81
N LEU A 976 -39.69 -7.73 52.88
CA LEU A 976 -39.92 -7.31 54.26
C LEU A 976 -39.32 -5.93 54.56
N ARG A 977 -38.08 -5.67 54.11
CA ARG A 977 -37.41 -4.37 54.30
C ARG A 977 -38.10 -3.24 53.53
N ILE A 978 -38.55 -3.48 52.29
CA ILE A 978 -39.34 -2.54 51.48
C ILE A 978 -40.64 -2.17 52.20
N SER A 979 -41.31 -3.14 52.82
CA SER A 979 -42.52 -2.88 53.63
C SER A 979 -42.20 -2.01 54.85
N GLN A 980 -41.15 -2.32 55.61
CA GLN A 980 -40.68 -1.50 56.75
C GLN A 980 -40.33 -0.07 56.34
N LEU A 981 -39.62 0.12 55.22
CA LEU A 981 -39.30 1.46 54.69
C LEU A 981 -40.57 2.21 54.25
N THR A 982 -41.56 1.51 53.69
CA THR A 982 -42.84 2.11 53.31
C THR A 982 -43.58 2.70 54.51
N GLU A 983 -43.61 1.99 55.65
CA GLU A 983 -44.19 2.53 56.89
C GLU A 983 -43.34 3.66 57.49
N LYS A 984 -41.99 3.57 57.44
CA LYS A 984 -41.13 4.67 57.87
C LYS A 984 -41.33 5.95 57.04
N ILE A 985 -41.50 5.85 55.72
CA ILE A 985 -41.79 7.00 54.84
C ILE A 985 -43.13 7.65 55.22
N LYS A 986 -44.16 6.86 55.56
CA LYS A 986 -45.46 7.38 56.02
C LYS A 986 -45.38 8.09 57.37
N LEU A 987 -44.52 7.61 58.27
CA LEU A 987 -44.40 8.09 59.65
C LEU A 987 -43.35 9.21 59.83
N SER A 988 -42.42 9.39 58.88
CA SER A 988 -41.40 10.44 58.97
C SER A 988 -42.01 11.84 58.86
N PRO A 989 -41.63 12.78 59.74
CA PRO A 989 -42.06 14.18 59.66
C PRO A 989 -41.18 15.05 58.75
N SER A 990 -40.05 14.53 58.23
CA SER A 990 -39.08 15.30 57.43
C SER A 990 -39.16 14.94 55.94
N GLU A 991 -39.34 15.93 55.08
CA GLU A 991 -39.35 15.72 53.61
C GLU A 991 -37.98 15.27 53.06
N GLU A 992 -36.89 15.63 53.73
CA GLU A 992 -35.55 15.20 53.33
C GLU A 992 -35.29 13.74 53.71
N GLU A 993 -35.72 13.33 54.92
CA GLU A 993 -35.68 11.93 55.36
C GLU A 993 -36.58 11.05 54.48
N LYS A 994 -37.80 11.51 54.14
CA LYS A 994 -38.68 10.81 53.17
C LYS A 994 -38.01 10.62 51.81
N ARG A 995 -37.27 11.61 51.30
CA ARG A 995 -36.55 11.49 50.01
C ARG A 995 -35.45 10.44 50.09
N GLN A 996 -34.65 10.43 51.16
CA GLN A 996 -33.59 9.43 51.37
C GLN A 996 -34.17 8.02 51.52
N LEU A 997 -35.20 7.84 52.36
CA LEU A 997 -35.89 6.56 52.53
C LEU A 997 -36.58 6.08 51.24
N ALA A 998 -37.09 7.00 50.42
CA ALA A 998 -37.68 6.66 49.12
C ALA A 998 -36.61 6.23 48.09
N GLN A 999 -35.40 6.78 48.16
CA GLN A 999 -34.26 6.32 47.35
C GLN A 999 -33.78 4.93 47.80
N GLU A 1000 -33.60 4.69 49.11
CA GLU A 1000 -33.29 3.35 49.66
C GLU A 1000 -34.35 2.32 49.22
N LYS A 1001 -35.64 2.68 49.34
CA LYS A 1001 -36.75 1.83 48.93
C LYS A 1001 -36.72 1.48 47.44
N ARG A 1002 -36.38 2.42 46.54
CA ARG A 1002 -36.30 2.16 45.10
C ARG A 1002 -35.19 1.16 44.77
N ALA A 1003 -33.99 1.37 45.31
CA ALA A 1003 -32.87 0.46 45.10
C ALA A 1003 -33.19 -0.98 45.55
N LEU A 1004 -33.73 -1.13 46.77
CA LEU A 1004 -34.10 -2.47 47.28
C LEU A 1004 -35.25 -3.10 46.50
N HIS A 1005 -36.19 -2.31 45.98
CA HIS A 1005 -37.28 -2.82 45.12
C HIS A 1005 -36.79 -3.22 43.72
N ALA A 1006 -35.77 -2.55 43.18
CA ALA A 1006 -35.11 -2.98 41.94
C ALA A 1006 -34.35 -4.31 42.17
N GLU A 1007 -33.63 -4.45 43.29
CA GLU A 1007 -32.93 -5.68 43.69
C GLU A 1007 -33.91 -6.85 43.87
N GLU A 1008 -35.02 -6.63 44.59
CA GLU A 1008 -36.06 -7.64 44.82
C GLU A 1008 -36.71 -8.12 43.52
N ARG A 1009 -37.00 -7.19 42.60
CA ARG A 1009 -37.58 -7.50 41.28
C ARG A 1009 -36.61 -8.22 40.36
N LEU A 1010 -35.33 -7.85 40.37
CA LEU A 1010 -34.29 -8.54 39.62
C LEU A 1010 -34.17 -10.01 40.08
N ILE A 1011 -34.04 -10.25 41.38
CA ILE A 1011 -33.91 -11.60 41.92
C ILE A 1011 -35.17 -12.41 41.61
N ARG A 1012 -36.36 -11.84 41.82
CA ARG A 1012 -37.64 -12.53 41.55
C ARG A 1012 -37.81 -12.87 40.07
N GLY A 1013 -37.53 -11.93 39.15
CA GLY A 1013 -37.67 -12.18 37.71
C GLY A 1013 -36.71 -13.25 37.18
N ILE A 1014 -35.48 -13.30 37.70
CA ILE A 1014 -34.53 -14.39 37.40
C ILE A 1014 -35.06 -15.73 37.90
N ILE A 1015 -35.49 -15.80 39.16
CA ILE A 1015 -36.08 -17.01 39.74
C ILE A 1015 -37.31 -17.47 38.95
N GLU A 1016 -38.15 -16.56 38.46
CA GLU A 1016 -39.34 -16.90 37.67
C GLU A 1016 -39.01 -17.51 36.30
N ILE A 1017 -37.97 -17.03 35.59
CA ILE A 1017 -37.52 -17.64 34.32
C ILE A 1017 -36.76 -18.95 34.56
N GLU A 1018 -35.94 -19.03 35.61
CA GLU A 1018 -35.22 -20.25 36.00
C GLU A 1018 -36.15 -21.41 36.40
N ASN A 1019 -37.33 -21.11 36.94
CA ASN A 1019 -38.33 -22.11 37.34
C ASN A 1019 -39.46 -22.30 36.33
N ASP A 1020 -39.45 -21.58 35.20
CA ASP A 1020 -40.41 -21.84 34.14
C ASP A 1020 -40.16 -23.20 33.48
N THR A 1021 -41.24 -23.79 32.98
CA THR A 1021 -41.28 -25.08 32.29
C THR A 1021 -41.87 -24.88 30.89
N PRO A 1022 -41.65 -25.78 29.92
CA PRO A 1022 -42.27 -25.64 28.58
C PRO A 1022 -43.81 -25.51 28.61
N ASP A 1023 -44.44 -25.98 29.68
CA ASP A 1023 -45.89 -25.91 29.89
C ASP A 1023 -46.34 -24.59 30.58
N SER A 1024 -45.46 -23.91 31.34
CA SER A 1024 -45.73 -22.62 32.02
C SER A 1024 -45.13 -21.40 31.31
N PHE A 1025 -44.23 -21.64 30.36
CA PHE A 1025 -43.58 -20.65 29.51
C PHE A 1025 -44.57 -20.04 28.52
N SER A 1026 -44.55 -18.71 28.42
CA SER A 1026 -45.10 -18.00 27.26
C SER A 1026 -44.15 -16.89 26.83
N ARG A 1027 -44.00 -16.72 25.52
CA ARG A 1027 -43.12 -15.74 24.88
C ARG A 1027 -43.40 -14.31 25.38
N ASP A 1028 -44.67 -13.91 25.47
CA ASP A 1028 -45.05 -12.58 25.98
C ASP A 1028 -44.62 -12.36 27.43
N LYS A 1029 -44.74 -13.39 28.28
CA LYS A 1029 -44.32 -13.34 29.69
C LYS A 1029 -42.80 -13.20 29.79
N VAL A 1030 -42.04 -14.01 29.05
CA VAL A 1030 -40.57 -13.95 29.09
C VAL A 1030 -40.01 -12.70 28.43
N LEU A 1031 -40.62 -12.18 27.35
CA LEU A 1031 -40.25 -10.88 26.79
C LEU A 1031 -40.54 -9.73 27.76
N ALA A 1032 -41.70 -9.75 28.44
CA ALA A 1032 -42.03 -8.75 29.46
C ALA A 1032 -41.07 -8.84 30.67
N GLN A 1033 -40.75 -10.04 31.15
CA GLN A 1033 -39.79 -10.27 32.23
C GLN A 1033 -38.37 -9.87 31.81
N ALA A 1034 -37.90 -10.24 30.62
CA ALA A 1034 -36.58 -9.85 30.11
C ALA A 1034 -36.44 -8.32 30.01
N LYS A 1035 -37.52 -7.62 29.60
CA LYS A 1035 -37.57 -6.17 29.61
C LYS A 1035 -37.56 -5.58 31.03
N GLU A 1036 -38.39 -6.09 31.95
CA GLU A 1036 -38.39 -5.65 33.36
C GLU A 1036 -37.01 -5.89 33.99
N LEU A 1037 -36.36 -7.03 33.70
CA LEU A 1037 -35.01 -7.37 34.14
C LEU A 1037 -33.97 -6.41 33.57
N HIS A 1038 -34.01 -6.09 32.28
CA HIS A 1038 -33.12 -5.10 31.67
C HIS A 1038 -33.28 -3.71 32.31
N GLU A 1039 -34.53 -3.28 32.54
CA GLU A 1039 -34.84 -2.05 33.27
C GLU A 1039 -34.28 -2.08 34.70
N LYS A 1040 -34.37 -3.21 35.42
CA LYS A 1040 -33.86 -3.32 36.81
C LYS A 1040 -32.36 -3.44 36.93
N ILE A 1041 -31.70 -4.14 36.01
CA ILE A 1041 -30.24 -4.18 35.89
C ILE A 1041 -29.71 -2.77 35.63
N THR A 1042 -30.38 -2.00 34.78
CA THR A 1042 -30.06 -0.59 34.50
C THR A 1042 -30.32 0.30 35.72
N GLU A 1043 -31.45 0.16 36.42
CA GLU A 1043 -31.78 0.90 37.66
C GLU A 1043 -30.76 0.63 38.78
N LEU A 1044 -30.26 -0.60 38.89
CA LEU A 1044 -29.22 -1.03 39.85
C LEU A 1044 -27.79 -0.72 39.41
N LYS A 1045 -27.59 -0.28 38.15
CA LYS A 1045 -26.27 -0.01 37.54
C LYS A 1045 -25.32 -1.21 37.56
N LEU A 1046 -25.85 -2.43 37.34
CA LEU A 1046 -25.03 -3.63 37.25
C LEU A 1046 -24.31 -3.68 35.88
N PRO A 1047 -23.03 -4.07 35.80
CA PRO A 1047 -22.32 -4.19 34.53
C PRO A 1047 -22.72 -5.48 33.80
N LEU A 1048 -23.09 -5.33 32.53
CA LEU A 1048 -23.28 -6.44 31.58
C LEU A 1048 -22.29 -6.29 30.43
N ALA A 1049 -21.19 -7.03 30.49
CA ALA A 1049 -20.29 -7.18 29.35
C ALA A 1049 -20.89 -8.20 28.37
N GLY A 1050 -21.22 -7.77 27.15
CA GLY A 1050 -21.52 -8.64 26.01
C GLY A 1050 -22.84 -9.42 25.99
N LEU A 1051 -23.49 -9.66 27.14
CA LEU A 1051 -24.80 -10.32 27.17
C LEU A 1051 -25.95 -9.33 27.10
N ASP A 1052 -26.54 -9.31 25.92
CA ASP A 1052 -27.65 -8.46 25.52
C ASP A 1052 -28.99 -9.16 25.86
N LEU A 1053 -29.81 -8.57 26.73
CA LEU A 1053 -31.18 -9.08 26.96
C LEU A 1053 -32.09 -8.83 25.74
N GLU A 1054 -31.68 -7.98 24.78
CA GLU A 1054 -32.28 -7.95 23.45
C GLU A 1054 -31.85 -9.15 22.59
N GLN A 1055 -30.86 -9.99 22.95
CA GLN A 1055 -30.66 -11.29 22.28
C GLN A 1055 -31.80 -12.25 22.57
N ILE A 1056 -32.41 -12.20 23.76
CA ILE A 1056 -33.68 -12.89 24.02
C ILE A 1056 -34.72 -12.40 23.01
N ALA A 1057 -34.82 -11.08 22.78
CA ALA A 1057 -35.67 -10.54 21.73
C ALA A 1057 -35.23 -10.91 20.30
N LYS A 1058 -33.93 -11.03 19.98
CA LYS A 1058 -33.41 -11.42 18.65
C LYS A 1058 -33.74 -12.87 18.34
N ILE A 1059 -33.54 -13.79 19.29
CA ILE A 1059 -34.01 -15.19 19.24
C ILE A 1059 -35.51 -15.22 18.92
N PHE A 1060 -36.30 -14.38 19.60
CA PHE A 1060 -37.73 -14.27 19.30
C PHE A 1060 -38.04 -13.60 17.94
N THR A 1061 -37.26 -12.63 17.44
CA THR A 1061 -37.48 -12.04 16.09
C THR A 1061 -37.15 -13.00 14.95
N VAL A 1062 -36.22 -13.93 15.15
CA VAL A 1062 -35.99 -15.04 14.20
C VAL A 1062 -37.20 -15.99 14.24
N GLY A 1063 -37.67 -16.32 15.44
CA GLY A 1063 -38.86 -17.15 15.65
C GLY A 1063 -40.21 -16.52 15.27
N GLU A 1064 -40.24 -15.45 14.48
CA GLU A 1064 -41.47 -14.82 13.96
C GLU A 1064 -41.63 -14.93 12.43
N ILE A 1065 -40.61 -15.42 11.71
CA ILE A 1065 -40.68 -15.70 10.27
C ILE A 1065 -41.71 -16.80 10.04
N LYS A 1066 -42.86 -16.44 9.45
CA LYS A 1066 -43.97 -17.37 9.20
C LYS A 1066 -43.79 -18.11 7.88
N SER A 1067 -43.13 -17.45 6.94
CA SER A 1067 -42.94 -17.97 5.59
C SER A 1067 -41.72 -17.33 4.96
N VAL A 1068 -40.94 -18.15 4.28
CA VAL A 1068 -39.84 -17.69 3.43
C VAL A 1068 -40.20 -17.88 1.97
N THR A 1069 -39.75 -16.97 1.13
CA THR A 1069 -40.00 -17.02 -0.31
C THR A 1069 -38.67 -17.05 -1.06
N ALA A 1070 -38.42 -18.16 -1.75
CA ALA A 1070 -37.28 -18.32 -2.65
C ALA A 1070 -37.63 -17.82 -4.06
N TYR A 1071 -36.79 -16.97 -4.65
CA TYR A 1071 -37.00 -16.41 -5.97
C TYR A 1071 -35.69 -16.09 -6.70
N GLU A 1072 -35.68 -16.30 -8.02
CA GLU A 1072 -34.60 -15.86 -8.89
C GLU A 1072 -34.67 -14.33 -9.11
N SER A 1073 -33.51 -13.66 -9.17
CA SER A 1073 -33.45 -12.25 -9.53
C SER A 1073 -32.38 -11.98 -10.59
N ASP A 1074 -32.80 -11.27 -11.63
CA ASP A 1074 -31.95 -10.62 -12.64
C ASP A 1074 -31.96 -9.10 -12.50
N ASP A 1075 -32.61 -8.54 -11.48
CA ASP A 1075 -32.59 -7.11 -11.22
C ASP A 1075 -31.15 -6.62 -11.04
N PRO A 1076 -30.66 -5.66 -11.85
CA PRO A 1076 -29.27 -5.25 -11.84
C PRO A 1076 -28.81 -4.75 -10.46
N MET A 1077 -29.70 -4.16 -9.66
CA MET A 1077 -29.36 -3.71 -8.31
C MET A 1077 -29.13 -4.88 -7.36
N THR A 1078 -29.97 -5.91 -7.44
CA THR A 1078 -29.80 -7.18 -6.72
C THR A 1078 -28.50 -7.88 -7.12
N LEU A 1079 -28.19 -7.94 -8.42
CA LEU A 1079 -26.94 -8.52 -8.95
C LEU A 1079 -25.71 -7.76 -8.45
N LEU A 1080 -25.72 -6.42 -8.49
CA LEU A 1080 -24.64 -5.58 -7.97
C LEU A 1080 -24.46 -5.68 -6.44
N LYS A 1081 -25.50 -6.08 -5.71
CA LYS A 1081 -25.49 -6.26 -4.25
C LYS A 1081 -25.13 -7.67 -3.78
N VAL A 1082 -24.81 -8.61 -4.69
CA VAL A 1082 -24.46 -10.01 -4.34
C VAL A 1082 -23.39 -10.09 -3.25
N GLY A 1083 -22.35 -9.26 -3.31
CA GLY A 1083 -21.27 -9.26 -2.32
C GLY A 1083 -21.56 -8.50 -1.01
N VAL A 1084 -22.78 -8.01 -0.80
CA VAL A 1084 -23.14 -7.14 0.35
C VAL A 1084 -24.36 -7.65 1.12
N GLU A 1085 -25.32 -8.28 0.43
CA GLU A 1085 -26.53 -8.84 1.02
C GLU A 1085 -26.56 -10.38 0.79
N PRO A 1086 -27.04 -11.20 1.73
CA PRO A 1086 -27.53 -10.82 3.06
C PRO A 1086 -26.42 -10.46 4.06
N GLN A 1087 -25.16 -10.80 3.74
CA GLN A 1087 -23.96 -10.42 4.50
C GLN A 1087 -22.83 -10.02 3.55
N GLU A 1088 -21.87 -9.23 4.02
CA GLU A 1088 -20.74 -8.74 3.20
C GLU A 1088 -19.71 -9.84 2.94
N THR A 1089 -19.25 -9.98 1.69
CA THR A 1089 -18.30 -11.02 1.26
C THR A 1089 -17.08 -10.42 0.54
N CYS A 1090 -16.12 -11.26 0.16
CA CYS A 1090 -14.93 -10.86 -0.60
C CYS A 1090 -15.24 -10.25 -1.99
N GLN A 1091 -16.49 -10.32 -2.45
CA GLN A 1091 -16.98 -9.73 -3.71
C GLN A 1091 -17.77 -8.43 -3.48
N SER A 1092 -17.82 -7.93 -2.25
CA SER A 1092 -18.42 -6.63 -1.90
C SER A 1092 -17.91 -5.51 -2.81
N TRP A 1093 -18.81 -4.75 -3.43
CA TRP A 1093 -18.42 -3.56 -4.18
C TRP A 1093 -17.78 -2.49 -3.29
N ARG A 1094 -18.06 -2.51 -1.98
CA ARG A 1094 -17.55 -1.56 -0.97
C ARG A 1094 -16.11 -1.84 -0.55
N SER A 1095 -15.83 -3.11 -0.20
CA SER A 1095 -14.59 -3.51 0.49
C SER A 1095 -13.96 -4.81 -0.07
N GLY A 1096 -14.58 -5.45 -1.06
CA GLY A 1096 -14.24 -6.79 -1.49
C GLY A 1096 -12.94 -6.85 -2.28
N GLY A 1097 -11.98 -7.66 -1.82
CA GLY A 1097 -10.71 -7.89 -2.50
C GLY A 1097 -10.88 -8.40 -3.95
N PHE A 1098 -11.93 -9.19 -4.20
CA PHE A 1098 -12.28 -9.77 -5.51
C PHE A 1098 -13.46 -9.05 -6.19
N ASN A 1099 -13.70 -7.78 -5.87
CA ASN A 1099 -14.79 -7.01 -6.48
C ASN A 1099 -14.76 -6.96 -8.02
N GLU A 1100 -13.60 -7.15 -8.66
CA GLU A 1100 -13.51 -7.26 -10.13
C GLU A 1100 -14.21 -8.49 -10.71
N CYS A 1101 -14.53 -9.50 -9.88
CA CYS A 1101 -15.27 -10.69 -10.31
C CYS A 1101 -16.79 -10.48 -10.29
N LEU A 1102 -17.29 -9.50 -9.52
CA LEU A 1102 -18.72 -9.23 -9.32
C LEU A 1102 -19.47 -9.04 -10.65
N LEU A 1103 -18.84 -8.38 -11.63
CA LEU A 1103 -19.46 -8.11 -12.92
C LEU A 1103 -19.73 -9.36 -13.76
N ALA A 1104 -19.10 -10.50 -13.47
CA ALA A 1104 -19.48 -11.77 -14.10
C ALA A 1104 -20.91 -12.16 -13.71
N TYR A 1105 -21.31 -11.94 -12.45
CA TYR A 1105 -22.66 -12.26 -11.99
C TYR A 1105 -23.71 -11.29 -12.55
N VAL A 1106 -23.30 -10.05 -12.82
CA VAL A 1106 -24.17 -9.02 -13.42
C VAL A 1106 -24.32 -9.23 -14.93
N ALA A 1107 -23.23 -9.46 -15.66
CA ALA A 1107 -23.23 -9.52 -17.12
C ALA A 1107 -23.52 -10.91 -17.70
N ASP A 1108 -23.05 -11.99 -17.07
CA ASP A 1108 -23.15 -13.31 -17.70
C ASP A 1108 -24.57 -13.85 -17.64
N SER A 1109 -25.08 -14.22 -18.82
CA SER A 1109 -26.39 -14.82 -18.96
C SER A 1109 -26.49 -16.21 -18.32
N ASN A 1110 -25.41 -16.99 -18.22
CA ASN A 1110 -25.45 -18.32 -17.61
C ASN A 1110 -25.49 -18.32 -16.08
N LYS A 1111 -25.68 -17.17 -15.43
CA LYS A 1111 -25.66 -17.03 -13.98
C LYS A 1111 -26.97 -16.45 -13.46
N LYS A 1112 -27.46 -16.96 -12.34
CA LYS A 1112 -28.67 -16.48 -11.65
C LYS A 1112 -28.35 -16.28 -10.17
N VAL A 1113 -28.95 -15.25 -9.58
CA VAL A 1113 -29.01 -15.09 -8.12
C VAL A 1113 -30.31 -15.71 -7.66
N LEU A 1114 -30.23 -16.71 -6.78
CA LEU A 1114 -31.39 -17.27 -6.09
C LEU A 1114 -31.38 -16.70 -4.66
N ASN A 1115 -32.36 -15.86 -4.36
CA ASN A 1115 -32.55 -15.25 -3.04
C ASN A 1115 -33.62 -16.03 -2.27
N VAL A 1116 -33.53 -16.02 -0.95
CA VAL A 1116 -34.62 -16.35 -0.03
C VAL A 1116 -34.88 -15.12 0.82
N ALA A 1117 -36.13 -14.67 0.87
CA ALA A 1117 -36.55 -13.52 1.67
C ALA A 1117 -37.64 -13.89 2.69
N ASP A 1118 -37.68 -13.16 3.79
CA ASP A 1118 -38.77 -13.22 4.78
C ASP A 1118 -40.05 -12.53 4.28
N GLU A 1119 -41.14 -12.59 5.06
CA GLU A 1119 -42.39 -11.91 4.72
C GLU A 1119 -42.32 -10.37 4.65
N ASN A 1120 -41.20 -9.77 5.08
CA ASN A 1120 -40.93 -8.33 5.00
C ASN A 1120 -40.07 -7.97 3.76
N GLY A 1121 -39.70 -8.95 2.93
CA GLY A 1121 -38.84 -8.78 1.77
C GLY A 1121 -37.35 -8.60 2.11
N ARG A 1122 -36.94 -8.89 3.35
CA ARG A 1122 -35.52 -8.90 3.74
C ARG A 1122 -34.90 -10.21 3.26
N ILE A 1123 -33.82 -10.11 2.50
CA ILE A 1123 -33.08 -11.27 2.02
C ILE A 1123 -32.38 -11.92 3.21
N VAL A 1124 -32.76 -13.15 3.53
CA VAL A 1124 -32.21 -13.95 4.64
C VAL A 1124 -31.19 -14.98 4.15
N ALA A 1125 -31.29 -15.45 2.91
CA ALA A 1125 -30.28 -16.30 2.27
C ALA A 1125 -30.09 -15.97 0.78
N ARG A 1126 -28.91 -16.30 0.23
CA ARG A 1126 -28.57 -16.11 -1.19
C ARG A 1126 -27.54 -17.13 -1.66
N SER A 1127 -27.71 -17.65 -2.88
CA SER A 1127 -26.66 -18.38 -3.61
C SER A 1127 -26.62 -17.95 -5.09
N ILE A 1128 -25.50 -18.27 -5.75
CA ILE A 1128 -25.29 -18.10 -7.18
C ILE A 1128 -25.40 -19.46 -7.87
N VAL A 1129 -26.30 -19.55 -8.83
CA VAL A 1129 -26.52 -20.73 -9.67
C VAL A 1129 -25.93 -20.48 -11.04
N LYS A 1130 -25.08 -21.40 -11.51
CA LYS A 1130 -24.34 -21.28 -12.78
C LYS A 1130 -24.70 -22.43 -13.70
N LEU A 1131 -25.40 -22.14 -14.79
CA LEU A 1131 -25.65 -23.11 -15.84
C LEU A 1131 -24.35 -23.40 -16.60
N THR A 1132 -23.95 -24.67 -16.66
CA THR A 1132 -22.77 -25.11 -17.41
C THR A 1132 -22.90 -26.57 -17.86
N LYS A 1133 -21.79 -27.17 -18.29
CA LYS A 1133 -21.67 -28.59 -18.66
C LYS A 1133 -20.72 -29.33 -17.71
N GLN A 1134 -21.08 -30.55 -17.35
CA GLN A 1134 -20.21 -31.52 -16.67
C GLN A 1134 -19.93 -32.72 -17.59
N ARG A 1135 -18.84 -33.43 -17.31
CA ARG A 1135 -18.50 -34.74 -17.89
C ARG A 1135 -17.77 -35.58 -16.86
N GLU A 1136 -17.62 -36.87 -17.11
CA GLU A 1136 -16.78 -37.75 -16.29
C GLU A 1136 -15.29 -37.36 -16.42
N GLU A 1137 -14.53 -37.54 -15.33
CA GLU A 1137 -13.09 -37.27 -15.31
C GLU A 1137 -12.37 -38.07 -16.42
N ASN A 1138 -11.53 -37.40 -17.21
CA ASN A 1138 -10.82 -37.94 -18.38
C ASN A 1138 -11.67 -38.30 -19.63
N ASP A 1139 -12.99 -38.07 -19.68
CA ASP A 1139 -13.76 -38.24 -20.94
C ASP A 1139 -13.48 -37.13 -21.96
N MET A 1140 -12.46 -37.33 -22.79
CA MET A 1140 -12.13 -36.40 -23.88
C MET A 1140 -13.00 -36.56 -25.15
N GLU A 1141 -13.87 -37.57 -25.24
CA GLU A 1141 -14.67 -37.86 -26.45
C GLU A 1141 -16.13 -37.38 -26.37
N SER A 1142 -16.46 -36.56 -25.36
CA SER A 1142 -17.76 -35.91 -25.14
C SER A 1142 -18.98 -36.84 -25.00
N LYS A 1143 -18.78 -38.12 -24.70
CA LYS A 1143 -19.87 -39.10 -24.61
C LYS A 1143 -20.71 -38.95 -23.34
N THR A 1144 -20.14 -38.37 -22.29
CA THR A 1144 -20.76 -38.16 -20.97
C THR A 1144 -21.22 -36.72 -20.72
N GLN A 1145 -21.14 -35.82 -21.71
CA GLN A 1145 -21.43 -34.40 -21.49
C GLN A 1145 -22.90 -34.15 -21.09
N ARG A 1146 -23.11 -33.66 -19.86
CA ARG A 1146 -24.42 -33.31 -19.28
C ARG A 1146 -24.50 -31.81 -19.02
N ARG A 1147 -25.70 -31.22 -19.15
CA ARG A 1147 -25.97 -29.89 -18.59
C ARG A 1147 -26.04 -30.02 -17.06
N THR A 1148 -25.49 -29.05 -16.35
CA THR A 1148 -25.57 -28.99 -14.89
C THR A 1148 -25.80 -27.56 -14.42
N LEU A 1149 -26.50 -27.42 -13.29
CA LEU A 1149 -26.52 -26.23 -12.47
C LEU A 1149 -25.44 -26.39 -11.40
N LEU A 1150 -24.30 -25.73 -11.57
CA LEU A 1150 -23.27 -25.62 -10.54
C LEU A 1150 -23.72 -24.58 -9.52
N VAL A 1151 -23.78 -24.96 -8.24
CA VAL A 1151 -24.38 -24.14 -7.19
C VAL A 1151 -23.29 -23.73 -6.20
N GLU A 1152 -23.10 -22.42 -6.04
CA GLU A 1152 -22.16 -21.88 -5.05
C GLU A 1152 -22.74 -21.98 -3.62
N LYS A 1153 -21.89 -21.95 -2.60
CA LYS A 1153 -22.33 -22.05 -1.20
C LYS A 1153 -23.37 -20.97 -0.87
N PRO A 1154 -24.53 -21.30 -0.29
CA PRO A 1154 -25.49 -20.30 0.17
C PRO A 1154 -24.92 -19.52 1.35
N TYR A 1155 -24.97 -18.20 1.25
CA TYR A 1155 -24.76 -17.31 2.39
C TYR A 1155 -26.12 -17.06 3.03
N SER A 1156 -26.31 -17.51 4.27
CA SER A 1156 -27.55 -17.39 5.03
C SER A 1156 -27.31 -16.71 6.37
N LEU A 1157 -28.30 -15.93 6.83
CA LEU A 1157 -28.40 -15.42 8.21
C LEU A 1157 -29.06 -16.44 9.15
N LEU A 1158 -29.63 -17.51 8.60
CA LEU A 1158 -30.45 -18.51 9.29
C LEU A 1158 -29.94 -19.92 8.95
N GLN A 1159 -29.67 -20.73 9.98
CA GLN A 1159 -29.44 -22.17 9.85
C GLN A 1159 -30.76 -22.91 10.12
N ASP A 1160 -31.72 -22.72 9.22
CA ASP A 1160 -33.08 -23.29 9.33
C ASP A 1160 -33.36 -24.16 8.10
N ALA A 1161 -33.81 -25.39 8.33
CA ALA A 1161 -34.06 -26.37 7.28
C ALA A 1161 -35.10 -25.90 6.26
N GLU A 1162 -36.10 -25.09 6.64
CA GLU A 1162 -37.14 -24.61 5.73
C GLU A 1162 -36.65 -23.46 4.82
N VAL A 1163 -35.66 -22.68 5.28
CA VAL A 1163 -34.94 -21.71 4.42
C VAL A 1163 -34.21 -22.45 3.31
N TYR A 1164 -33.55 -23.56 3.63
CA TYR A 1164 -32.92 -24.43 2.64
C TYR A 1164 -33.96 -25.17 1.79
N ARG A 1165 -35.07 -25.65 2.37
CA ARG A 1165 -36.14 -26.34 1.62
C ARG A 1165 -36.76 -25.46 0.54
N ALA A 1166 -37.02 -24.18 0.83
CA ALA A 1166 -37.48 -23.20 -0.15
C ALA A 1166 -36.47 -23.01 -1.30
N PHE A 1167 -35.19 -22.84 -0.94
CA PHE A 1167 -34.08 -22.73 -1.90
C PHE A 1167 -33.96 -23.97 -2.81
N VAL A 1168 -33.98 -25.16 -2.22
CA VAL A 1168 -33.85 -26.45 -2.89
C VAL A 1168 -35.01 -26.69 -3.86
N ARG A 1169 -36.25 -26.40 -3.46
CA ARG A 1169 -37.45 -26.54 -4.32
C ARG A 1169 -37.37 -25.66 -5.57
N ALA A 1170 -37.01 -24.39 -5.42
CA ALA A 1170 -36.82 -23.48 -6.56
C ALA A 1170 -35.72 -23.99 -7.51
N LEU A 1171 -34.60 -24.44 -6.97
CA LEU A 1171 -33.48 -24.97 -7.74
C LEU A 1171 -33.82 -26.29 -8.48
N LEU A 1172 -34.57 -27.20 -7.84
CA LEU A 1172 -35.07 -28.43 -8.47
C LEU A 1172 -36.07 -28.13 -9.60
N MET A 1173 -37.00 -27.20 -9.40
CA MET A 1173 -37.94 -26.76 -10.45
C MET A 1173 -37.20 -26.20 -11.68
N LYS A 1174 -36.14 -25.42 -11.49
CA LYS A 1174 -35.28 -24.93 -12.58
C LYS A 1174 -34.54 -26.07 -13.28
N ALA A 1175 -33.92 -26.98 -12.51
CA ALA A 1175 -33.17 -28.12 -13.07
C ALA A 1175 -34.04 -29.09 -13.88
N GLN A 1176 -35.26 -29.36 -13.41
CA GLN A 1176 -36.22 -30.25 -14.09
C GLN A 1176 -36.57 -29.76 -15.49
N GLY A 1177 -36.92 -28.47 -15.63
CA GLY A 1177 -37.31 -27.87 -16.92
C GLY A 1177 -36.15 -27.65 -17.88
N LEU A 1178 -34.93 -27.45 -17.37
CA LEU A 1178 -33.70 -27.40 -18.20
C LEU A 1178 -33.17 -28.79 -18.58
N ASP A 1179 -33.73 -29.85 -18.00
CA ASP A 1179 -33.20 -31.22 -18.06
C ASP A 1179 -31.68 -31.21 -17.77
N ALA A 1180 -31.35 -30.74 -16.57
CA ALA A 1180 -29.99 -30.56 -16.07
C ALA A 1180 -29.78 -31.34 -14.76
N ALA A 1181 -28.53 -31.73 -14.53
CA ALA A 1181 -28.03 -32.13 -13.22
C ALA A 1181 -27.91 -30.91 -12.29
N ILE A 1182 -27.67 -31.16 -11.00
CA ILE A 1182 -27.37 -30.12 -10.00
C ILE A 1182 -26.09 -30.55 -9.29
N THR A 1183 -25.11 -29.67 -9.15
CA THR A 1183 -23.77 -30.07 -8.70
C THR A 1183 -23.20 -29.09 -7.68
N PHE A 1184 -22.74 -29.65 -6.57
CA PHE A 1184 -22.13 -28.99 -5.43
C PHE A 1184 -20.68 -29.46 -5.27
N GLY A 1185 -19.78 -28.59 -4.82
CA GLY A 1185 -18.43 -29.02 -4.43
C GLY A 1185 -18.44 -29.82 -3.12
N LYS A 1186 -17.43 -30.69 -2.94
CA LYS A 1186 -17.29 -31.55 -1.75
C LYS A 1186 -17.15 -30.81 -0.40
N GLY A 1187 -16.88 -29.51 -0.40
CA GLY A 1187 -16.88 -28.64 0.79
C GLY A 1187 -18.20 -27.91 1.06
N PHE A 1188 -19.30 -28.33 0.42
CA PHE A 1188 -20.64 -27.81 0.66
C PHE A 1188 -21.19 -28.33 2.00
N ASP A 1189 -22.16 -27.62 2.54
CA ASP A 1189 -22.73 -27.84 3.87
C ASP A 1189 -23.50 -29.17 3.97
N GLU A 1190 -23.14 -30.04 4.93
CA GLU A 1190 -23.70 -31.39 5.06
C GLU A 1190 -25.20 -31.37 5.42
N GLU A 1191 -25.62 -30.54 6.37
CA GLU A 1191 -27.03 -30.39 6.75
C GLU A 1191 -27.89 -29.93 5.56
N THR A 1192 -27.37 -29.00 4.75
CA THR A 1192 -28.04 -28.56 3.52
C THR A 1192 -28.11 -29.68 2.46
N LEU A 1193 -27.11 -30.56 2.38
CA LEU A 1193 -27.12 -31.72 1.45
C LEU A 1193 -28.14 -32.78 1.86
N GLU A 1194 -28.36 -33.01 3.16
CA GLU A 1194 -29.41 -33.94 3.63
C GLU A 1194 -30.82 -33.46 3.21
N VAL A 1195 -31.12 -32.17 3.44
CA VAL A 1195 -32.36 -31.53 2.96
C VAL A 1195 -32.45 -31.59 1.43
N PHE A 1196 -31.32 -31.44 0.73
CA PHE A 1196 -31.27 -31.59 -0.72
C PHE A 1196 -31.65 -32.99 -1.18
N GLU A 1197 -31.08 -34.03 -0.57
CA GLU A 1197 -31.34 -35.41 -0.97
C GLU A 1197 -32.80 -35.82 -0.72
N GLU A 1198 -33.41 -35.37 0.38
CA GLU A 1198 -34.83 -35.60 0.68
C GLU A 1198 -35.74 -35.05 -0.45
N GLU A 1199 -35.65 -33.75 -0.73
CA GLU A 1199 -36.48 -33.09 -1.75
C GLU A 1199 -36.14 -33.58 -3.17
N ALA A 1200 -34.87 -33.80 -3.48
CA ALA A 1200 -34.43 -34.33 -4.78
C ALA A 1200 -35.02 -35.72 -5.06
N ARG A 1201 -35.01 -36.61 -4.06
CA ARG A 1201 -35.56 -37.97 -4.18
C ARG A 1201 -37.07 -37.94 -4.42
N ALA A 1202 -37.80 -37.02 -3.77
CA ALA A 1202 -39.24 -36.84 -3.97
C ALA A 1202 -39.59 -36.44 -5.43
N VAL A 1203 -38.68 -35.76 -6.13
CA VAL A 1203 -38.86 -35.32 -7.53
C VAL A 1203 -38.08 -36.15 -8.56
N GLY A 1204 -37.59 -37.33 -8.17
CA GLY A 1204 -36.95 -38.32 -9.05
C GLY A 1204 -35.47 -38.07 -9.38
N TYR A 1205 -34.77 -37.27 -8.59
CA TYR A 1205 -33.32 -37.10 -8.64
C TYR A 1205 -32.64 -37.98 -7.59
N GLY A 1206 -31.42 -38.45 -7.86
CA GLY A 1206 -30.59 -39.20 -6.92
C GLY A 1206 -29.18 -38.60 -6.82
N MET A 1207 -28.58 -38.66 -5.63
CA MET A 1207 -27.22 -38.18 -5.38
C MET A 1207 -26.16 -39.21 -5.79
N ASP A 1208 -25.02 -38.73 -6.26
CA ASP A 1208 -23.79 -39.49 -6.48
C ASP A 1208 -22.57 -38.61 -6.11
N GLU A 1209 -21.64 -39.12 -5.29
CA GLU A 1209 -20.37 -38.43 -4.99
C GLU A 1209 -19.30 -38.94 -5.97
N ARG A 1210 -18.79 -38.05 -6.83
CA ARG A 1210 -17.79 -38.43 -7.84
C ARG A 1210 -16.92 -37.27 -8.30
N LYS A 1211 -15.83 -37.61 -8.98
CA LYS A 1211 -14.97 -36.63 -9.69
C LYS A 1211 -15.58 -36.28 -11.03
N LEU A 1212 -15.77 -34.99 -11.26
CA LEU A 1212 -16.37 -34.43 -12.46
C LEU A 1212 -15.46 -33.37 -13.07
N ASP A 1213 -15.47 -33.30 -14.39
CA ASP A 1213 -14.87 -32.20 -15.13
C ASP A 1213 -15.98 -31.16 -15.42
N ILE A 1214 -15.87 -29.97 -14.82
CA ILE A 1214 -16.82 -28.86 -14.98
C ILE A 1214 -16.30 -27.89 -16.04
N PHE A 1215 -17.09 -27.63 -17.07
CA PHE A 1215 -16.77 -26.64 -18.09
C PHE A 1215 -16.91 -25.22 -17.53
N ILE A 1216 -15.99 -24.33 -17.89
CA ILE A 1216 -16.07 -22.90 -17.57
C ILE A 1216 -16.28 -22.14 -18.88
N PRO A 1217 -17.51 -21.67 -19.20
CA PRO A 1217 -17.76 -20.91 -20.42
C PRO A 1217 -17.10 -19.52 -20.37
N GLN A 1218 -16.86 -18.91 -21.53
CA GLN A 1218 -16.34 -17.54 -21.62
C GLN A 1218 -17.27 -16.54 -20.91
N SER A 1219 -16.77 -15.90 -19.84
CA SER A 1219 -17.44 -14.75 -19.22
C SER A 1219 -17.38 -13.53 -20.15
N MET A 1220 -18.38 -12.65 -20.04
CA MET A 1220 -18.36 -11.26 -20.53
C MET A 1220 -17.32 -10.42 -19.80
N ASN A 1221 -17.04 -10.76 -18.54
CA ASN A 1221 -15.99 -10.14 -17.74
C ASN A 1221 -14.63 -10.80 -17.98
N ALA A 1222 -13.55 -10.13 -17.55
CA ALA A 1222 -12.20 -10.69 -17.54
C ALA A 1222 -12.00 -11.74 -16.43
N TYR A 1223 -12.80 -11.66 -15.36
CA TYR A 1223 -12.68 -12.50 -14.17
C TYR A 1223 -14.06 -12.98 -13.69
N GLU A 1224 -14.11 -14.21 -13.18
CA GLU A 1224 -15.25 -14.79 -12.46
C GLU A 1224 -14.75 -15.30 -11.10
N TYR A 1225 -15.61 -15.29 -10.08
CA TYR A 1225 -15.32 -15.95 -8.80
C TYR A 1225 -16.17 -17.21 -8.66
N SER A 1226 -15.65 -18.23 -7.99
CA SER A 1226 -16.37 -19.45 -7.62
C SER A 1226 -15.80 -20.01 -6.33
N ASP A 1227 -16.59 -20.04 -5.25
CA ASP A 1227 -16.23 -20.76 -4.02
C ASP A 1227 -16.01 -22.25 -4.32
N THR A 1228 -16.86 -22.82 -5.19
CA THR A 1228 -16.83 -24.23 -5.59
C THR A 1228 -15.56 -24.62 -6.38
N LEU A 1229 -14.98 -23.71 -7.16
CA LEU A 1229 -13.81 -23.96 -8.02
C LEU A 1229 -12.51 -23.29 -7.52
N GLY A 1230 -12.47 -22.87 -6.24
CA GLY A 1230 -11.26 -22.39 -5.57
C GLY A 1230 -10.92 -20.91 -5.82
N GLY A 1231 -11.92 -20.04 -5.97
CA GLY A 1231 -11.78 -18.59 -5.99
C GLY A 1231 -11.78 -17.95 -7.38
N LYS A 1232 -10.80 -17.08 -7.66
CA LYS A 1232 -10.73 -16.26 -8.89
C LYS A 1232 -10.38 -17.09 -10.13
N ILE A 1233 -11.16 -16.92 -11.18
CA ILE A 1233 -11.04 -17.58 -12.48
C ILE A 1233 -10.81 -16.49 -13.55
N SER A 1234 -9.64 -16.53 -14.19
CA SER A 1234 -9.26 -15.71 -15.36
C SER A 1234 -9.21 -16.53 -16.66
N SER A 1235 -9.68 -17.77 -16.62
CA SER A 1235 -9.33 -18.82 -17.58
C SER A 1235 -10.58 -19.59 -18.00
N PHE A 1236 -11.05 -19.37 -19.23
CA PHE A 1236 -12.33 -19.85 -19.72
C PHE A 1236 -12.18 -20.83 -20.89
N ASN A 1237 -13.32 -21.33 -21.39
CA ASN A 1237 -13.44 -22.30 -22.48
C ASN A 1237 -12.66 -23.61 -22.23
N ARG A 1238 -12.58 -24.03 -20.96
CA ARG A 1238 -11.89 -25.25 -20.54
C ARG A 1238 -12.64 -25.96 -19.42
N TYR A 1239 -12.39 -27.25 -19.29
CA TYR A 1239 -12.83 -28.02 -18.12
C TYR A 1239 -11.86 -27.81 -16.94
N ARG A 1240 -12.38 -27.92 -15.71
CA ARG A 1240 -11.60 -28.08 -14.48
C ARG A 1240 -12.16 -29.29 -13.71
N PRO A 1241 -11.28 -30.11 -13.09
CA PRO A 1241 -11.73 -31.17 -12.20
C PRO A 1241 -12.33 -30.59 -10.92
N LEU A 1242 -13.35 -31.27 -10.40
CA LEU A 1242 -14.05 -30.97 -9.16
C LEU A 1242 -14.43 -32.29 -8.49
N GLU A 1243 -14.11 -32.44 -7.20
CA GLU A 1243 -14.76 -33.46 -6.36
C GLU A 1243 -16.13 -32.93 -5.95
N ALA A 1244 -17.20 -33.65 -6.31
CA ALA A 1244 -18.54 -33.11 -6.28
C ALA A 1244 -19.60 -34.10 -5.78
N ASN A 1245 -20.62 -33.54 -5.12
CA ASN A 1245 -21.92 -34.19 -4.95
C ASN A 1245 -22.80 -33.74 -6.12
N THR A 1246 -23.25 -34.66 -6.96
CA THR A 1246 -24.12 -34.37 -8.10
C THR A 1246 -25.46 -35.09 -7.98
N PHE A 1247 -26.53 -34.37 -8.30
CA PHE A 1247 -27.89 -34.89 -8.33
C PHE A 1247 -28.35 -35.00 -9.78
N GLU A 1248 -28.68 -36.21 -10.22
CA GLU A 1248 -29.13 -36.50 -11.58
C GLU A 1248 -30.49 -37.22 -11.57
N LYS A 1249 -31.30 -37.05 -12.61
CA LYS A 1249 -32.56 -37.79 -12.77
C LYS A 1249 -32.27 -39.30 -12.75
N LEU A 1250 -32.98 -40.01 -11.87
CA LEU A 1250 -32.92 -41.47 -11.80
C LEU A 1250 -33.35 -42.05 -13.14
N LYS A 1251 -32.56 -42.99 -13.67
CA LYS A 1251 -32.91 -43.73 -14.89
C LYS A 1251 -34.11 -44.64 -14.58
N THR A 1252 -35.23 -44.37 -15.24
CA THR A 1252 -36.46 -45.18 -15.21
C THR A 1252 -36.37 -46.43 -16.07
#